data_AF-A0AAU7U3L4-F1
#
_entry.id   AF-A0AAU7U3L4-F1
#
_cell.length_a   1.000
_cell.length_b   1.000
_cell.length_c   1.000
_cell.angle_alpha   90.00
_cell.angle_beta   90.00
_cell.angle_gamma   90.00
#
_symmetry.space_group_name_H-M   'P 1'
#
loop_
_entity.id
_entity.type
_entity.pdbx_description
1 polymer ?
#
loop_
_entity_poly.entity_id
_entity_poly.type
_entity_poly.pdbx_seq_one_letter_code
_entity_poly.pdbx_strand_id
1 'polypeptide(L)'
;MSEVKETDLAWLPPPFPAQGRLPTQALQVGQSCHQQNSAERLYRQELCLTAGRRVEPPCCKTLHISLFFDGTGNNLNNDLLLSDPKHPTNIARLFRATIGTGTAGGVPTDGQSTLLDDAEDGEGKYFKFYMPGVGTPFPEVNDPDYSTMGLVGATKGEERINWALLRIIDVLKFSATEKWLTTAESRQSLSNMSTSWNRLWFGGSHNRYEEFSRLLNELAPKLKPLLTQPEPGKPKVLGIKLYVYGFSRGAAAARTFVRWLSELLPPPKAEGEKPPQCLQIGELQLPVSVEFLGLLDTVASVGIAHVVPIAEGHMSWADDTMELPDDETYGGLIKKCVHLVSGHEQRLCFPLDSVRRGNGKYPPYATEVVYPGMHSDLGGGYPPGDQGKANGKDDALLLSQIPLNDMYAAAFDIGAPLKVPEGILPDDLSAQHWRVMDADTISEFDIDTPLVNRFNAWRELTLNLTTPEKITPEEASQYEPPRASGSLETVVENQIAWITAWRIDRYARGSVLKTPFYPRATNTQALPAARKAAEDARDKKQQEVLKTRQDQITKQPADKMDELVLYPGVKDFDPDMAQTQLFEAAKEFGKDYHDGYRIPENLAQAVLDTVLQPMIFVLNTDDEPQEYRRIKADGDARVAVLFPAAGEASNAERPAGLVRALFDDQVHDSRAWFMHAALGTREMWGGYFRYRMIYFSDKCNKSLSPLVIAGDLIGFATLTTGVVLSFRQKSLTGKLAGLAATGAVRSLQVEVLDRITREPVPELPGGEQQRAFTREPGVVVAQRKALVAEQQLARAQAAIPASWLEDVLTVTA
;
A
#
# COMPACT_ATOMS: atom_id res chain seq x y z
N MET A 1 11.56 14.36 27.51
CA MET A 1 10.40 13.62 26.96
C MET A 1 10.44 12.21 27.52
N SER A 2 9.30 11.66 27.91
CA SER A 2 9.22 10.33 28.51
C SER A 2 9.64 9.26 27.51
N GLU A 3 10.63 8.44 27.85
CA GLU A 3 10.84 7.12 27.23
C GLU A 3 9.48 6.44 27.05
N VAL A 4 9.22 5.89 25.86
CA VAL A 4 8.05 5.02 25.63
C VAL A 4 8.23 3.82 26.55
N LYS A 5 7.54 3.82 27.69
CA LYS A 5 7.73 2.81 28.74
C LYS A 5 7.15 1.44 28.37
N GLU A 6 6.16 1.42 27.49
CA GLU A 6 5.46 0.21 27.04
C GLU A 6 5.11 0.34 25.55
N THR A 7 5.43 -0.70 24.76
CA THR A 7 5.10 -0.81 23.34
C THR A 7 4.10 -1.93 23.17
N ASP A 8 2.98 -1.65 22.49
CA ASP A 8 1.96 -2.66 22.24
C ASP A 8 2.52 -3.81 21.41
N LEU A 9 2.09 -5.02 21.78
CA LEU A 9 2.40 -6.25 21.05
C LEU A 9 1.76 -6.23 19.65
N ALA A 10 2.30 -6.98 18.71
CA ALA A 10 1.65 -7.19 17.40
C ALA A 10 0.61 -8.32 17.49
N TRP A 11 0.06 -8.73 16.35
CA TRP A 11 -0.76 -9.93 16.22
C TRP A 11 -0.09 -10.96 15.31
N LEU A 12 -0.51 -12.20 15.44
CA LEU A 12 -0.06 -13.34 14.64
C LEU A 12 -1.25 -13.96 13.93
N PRO A 13 -1.04 -14.62 12.78
CA PRO A 13 -2.14 -15.22 12.05
C PRO A 13 -2.78 -16.37 12.84
N PRO A 14 -4.12 -16.53 12.78
CA PRO A 14 -4.80 -17.70 13.32
C PRO A 14 -4.48 -18.95 12.48
N PRO A 15 -4.83 -20.16 12.95
CA PRO A 15 -4.71 -21.38 12.16
C PRO A 15 -5.48 -21.23 10.86
N PHE A 16 -4.86 -21.63 9.75
CA PHE A 16 -5.53 -21.58 8.46
C PHE A 16 -6.28 -22.90 8.19
N PRO A 17 -7.60 -22.85 7.93
CA PRO A 17 -8.41 -24.04 7.70
C PRO A 17 -8.14 -24.68 6.33
N ALA A 18 -8.22 -26.01 6.26
CA ALA A 18 -7.97 -26.76 5.01
C ALA A 18 -8.98 -26.43 3.90
N GLN A 19 -10.20 -26.06 4.27
CA GLN A 19 -11.29 -25.69 3.36
C GLN A 19 -11.26 -24.22 2.91
N GLY A 20 -10.27 -23.43 3.32
CA GLY A 20 -10.27 -21.97 3.12
C GLY A 20 -11.26 -21.24 4.03
N ARG A 21 -11.46 -19.95 3.78
CA ARG A 21 -12.27 -19.08 4.66
C ARG A 21 -13.53 -18.52 4.04
N LEU A 22 -13.86 -18.91 2.81
CA LEU A 22 -15.15 -18.56 2.24
C LEU A 22 -16.28 -19.13 3.14
N PRO A 23 -17.39 -18.39 3.32
CA PRO A 23 -18.51 -18.87 4.10
C PRO A 23 -19.04 -20.18 3.52
N THR A 24 -19.51 -21.06 4.40
CA THR A 24 -20.04 -22.38 4.04
C THR A 24 -21.47 -22.58 4.51
N GLN A 25 -22.05 -21.57 5.18
CA GLN A 25 -23.38 -21.63 5.78
C GLN A 25 -24.21 -20.38 5.48
N ALA A 26 -25.49 -20.60 5.17
CA ALA A 26 -26.46 -19.52 4.93
C ALA A 26 -26.59 -18.54 6.10
N LEU A 27 -26.41 -19.00 7.33
CA LEU A 27 -26.44 -18.13 8.52
C LEU A 27 -25.38 -17.02 8.46
N GLN A 28 -24.17 -17.32 7.96
CA GLN A 28 -23.08 -16.36 7.84
C GLN A 28 -23.46 -15.25 6.84
N VAL A 29 -24.09 -15.63 5.72
CA VAL A 29 -24.62 -14.67 4.73
C VAL A 29 -25.69 -13.78 5.34
N GLY A 30 -26.63 -14.37 6.09
CA GLY A 30 -27.66 -13.62 6.82
C GLY A 30 -27.08 -12.64 7.83
N GLN A 31 -26.05 -13.03 8.57
CA GLN A 31 -25.34 -12.16 9.52
C GLN A 31 -24.64 -10.99 8.83
N SER A 32 -23.95 -11.24 7.72
CA SER A 32 -23.31 -10.17 6.92
C SER A 32 -24.36 -9.18 6.37
N CYS A 33 -25.45 -9.68 5.80
CA CYS A 33 -26.58 -8.85 5.33
C CYS A 33 -27.22 -8.06 6.48
N HIS A 34 -27.28 -8.63 7.68
CA HIS A 34 -27.77 -7.95 8.87
C HIS A 34 -26.86 -6.78 9.29
N GLN A 35 -25.54 -6.90 9.15
CA GLN A 35 -24.61 -5.79 9.36
C GLN A 35 -24.70 -4.73 8.26
N GLN A 36 -24.88 -5.15 7.00
CA GLN A 36 -25.10 -4.22 5.89
C GLN A 36 -26.30 -3.30 6.17
N ASN A 37 -27.42 -3.89 6.59
CA ASN A 37 -28.68 -3.17 6.89
C ASN A 37 -28.73 -2.53 8.29
N SER A 38 -27.59 -2.36 8.99
CA SER A 38 -27.60 -1.88 10.38
C SER A 38 -28.20 -0.47 10.55
N ALA A 39 -27.99 0.43 9.59
CA ALA A 39 -28.52 1.79 9.63
C ALA A 39 -30.04 1.81 9.40
N GLU A 40 -30.55 1.04 8.45
CA GLU A 40 -31.98 0.85 8.19
C GLU A 40 -32.68 0.24 9.39
N ARG A 41 -32.04 -0.73 10.07
CA ARG A 41 -32.56 -1.33 11.30
C ARG A 41 -32.62 -0.32 12.45
N LEU A 42 -31.57 0.49 12.65
CA LEU A 42 -31.56 1.55 13.65
C LEU A 42 -32.62 2.61 13.36
N TYR A 43 -32.78 3.03 12.11
CA TYR A 43 -33.81 3.98 11.70
C TYR A 43 -35.23 3.43 11.93
N ARG A 44 -35.47 2.16 11.59
CA ARG A 44 -36.74 1.50 11.91
C ARG A 44 -36.99 1.46 13.42
N GLN A 45 -35.96 1.20 14.22
CA GLN A 45 -36.07 1.17 15.67
C GLN A 45 -36.46 2.54 16.23
N GLU A 46 -35.83 3.61 15.75
CA GLU A 46 -36.20 4.99 16.09
C GLU A 46 -37.67 5.28 15.78
N LEU A 47 -38.13 4.93 14.58
CA LEU A 47 -39.55 5.09 14.19
C LEU A 47 -40.49 4.27 15.08
N CYS A 48 -40.10 3.05 15.46
CA CYS A 48 -40.90 2.22 16.37
C CYS A 48 -41.05 2.87 17.75
N LEU A 49 -39.94 3.42 18.29
CA LEU A 49 -39.93 4.09 19.58
C LEU A 49 -40.80 5.35 19.55
N THR A 50 -40.67 6.17 18.50
CA THR A 50 -41.50 7.37 18.32
C THR A 50 -42.99 7.04 18.18
N ALA A 51 -43.32 5.95 17.47
CA ALA A 51 -44.71 5.53 17.27
C ALA A 51 -45.31 4.76 18.47
N GLY A 52 -44.51 4.39 19.46
CA GLY A 52 -44.93 3.54 20.59
C GLY A 52 -45.37 2.12 20.17
N ARG A 53 -45.00 1.67 18.96
CA ARG A 53 -45.37 0.37 18.40
C ARG A 53 -44.39 -0.07 17.33
N ARG A 54 -44.37 -1.37 16.99
CA ARG A 54 -43.61 -1.85 15.83
C ARG A 54 -44.20 -1.28 14.54
N VAL A 55 -43.38 -0.60 13.76
CA VAL A 55 -43.74 -0.13 12.41
C VAL A 55 -43.21 -1.08 11.34
N GLU A 56 -43.81 -1.03 10.15
CA GLU A 56 -43.29 -1.71 8.97
C GLU A 56 -41.88 -1.20 8.61
N PRO A 57 -41.04 -2.02 7.93
CA PRO A 57 -39.77 -1.56 7.43
C PRO A 57 -39.93 -0.28 6.59
N PRO A 58 -39.26 0.84 6.95
CA PRO A 58 -39.36 2.07 6.17
C PRO A 58 -38.66 1.91 4.82
N CYS A 59 -39.17 2.58 3.79
CA CYS A 59 -38.50 2.68 2.50
C CYS A 59 -37.25 3.57 2.64
N CYS A 60 -36.10 2.95 2.88
CA CYS A 60 -34.84 3.63 3.13
C CYS A 60 -33.66 2.78 2.67
N LYS A 61 -32.49 3.41 2.49
CA LYS A 61 -31.26 2.76 2.09
C LYS A 61 -30.01 3.47 2.61
N THR A 62 -28.96 2.70 2.84
CA THR A 62 -27.59 3.16 3.00
C THR A 62 -26.80 2.91 1.72
N LEU A 63 -25.89 3.82 1.38
CA LEU A 63 -25.01 3.66 0.22
C LEU A 63 -23.73 2.96 0.68
N HIS A 64 -23.40 1.84 0.06
CA HIS A 64 -22.20 1.05 0.33
C HIS A 64 -21.19 1.29 -0.78
N ILE A 65 -20.04 1.87 -0.45
CA ILE A 65 -19.00 2.23 -1.43
C ILE A 65 -17.72 1.48 -1.08
N SER A 66 -17.26 0.63 -1.99
CA SER A 66 -16.02 -0.14 -1.85
C SER A 66 -14.92 0.45 -2.75
N LEU A 67 -13.75 0.72 -2.18
CA LEU A 67 -12.64 1.40 -2.85
C LEU A 67 -11.39 0.51 -2.79
N PHE A 68 -10.79 0.23 -3.94
CA PHE A 68 -9.68 -0.73 -4.07
C PHE A 68 -8.45 -0.04 -4.68
N PHE A 69 -7.44 0.23 -3.86
CA PHE A 69 -6.18 0.86 -4.27
C PHE A 69 -5.09 -0.18 -4.49
N ASP A 70 -4.73 -0.45 -5.75
CA ASP A 70 -3.76 -1.51 -6.06
C ASP A 70 -2.29 -1.11 -5.82
N GLY A 71 -1.43 -2.13 -5.77
CA GLY A 71 0.01 -1.98 -5.52
C GLY A 71 0.77 -1.34 -6.68
N THR A 72 1.96 -0.78 -6.39
CA THR A 72 2.81 -0.15 -7.42
C THR A 72 3.12 -1.11 -8.56
N GLY A 73 2.93 -0.68 -9.80
CA GLY A 73 3.18 -1.54 -10.97
C GLY A 73 2.10 -2.58 -11.24
N ASN A 74 1.03 -2.65 -10.42
CA ASN A 74 -0.10 -3.56 -10.60
C ASN A 74 -1.29 -2.86 -11.27
N ASN A 75 -1.92 -3.57 -12.18
CA ASN A 75 -3.03 -3.05 -12.99
C ASN A 75 -3.93 -4.19 -13.46
N LEU A 76 -5.19 -4.17 -13.04
CA LEU A 76 -6.16 -5.23 -13.33
C LEU A 76 -6.29 -5.52 -14.83
N ASN A 77 -6.26 -4.50 -15.70
CA ASN A 77 -6.31 -4.71 -17.14
C ASN A 77 -5.13 -5.58 -17.62
N ASN A 78 -3.91 -5.22 -17.21
CA ASN A 78 -2.74 -6.02 -17.57
C ASN A 78 -2.79 -7.40 -16.90
N ASP A 79 -2.95 -7.42 -15.58
CA ASP A 79 -2.66 -8.58 -14.75
C ASP A 79 -3.73 -9.68 -14.85
N LEU A 80 -4.94 -9.31 -15.25
CA LEU A 80 -6.07 -10.22 -15.44
C LEU A 80 -6.47 -10.45 -16.90
N LEU A 81 -6.51 -9.38 -17.72
CA LEU A 81 -7.09 -9.46 -19.07
C LEU A 81 -6.05 -9.69 -20.17
N LEU A 82 -4.81 -9.21 -19.97
CA LEU A 82 -3.77 -9.24 -21.01
C LEU A 82 -2.64 -10.25 -20.74
N SER A 83 -2.38 -10.60 -19.48
CA SER A 83 -1.30 -11.51 -19.09
C SER A 83 -1.74 -12.98 -19.07
N ASP A 84 -0.81 -13.84 -19.48
CA ASP A 84 -0.93 -15.30 -19.44
C ASP A 84 0.40 -15.89 -18.94
N PRO A 85 0.43 -16.56 -17.76
CA PRO A 85 -0.70 -16.77 -16.86
C PRO A 85 -1.24 -15.46 -16.25
N LYS A 86 -2.51 -15.49 -15.85
CA LYS A 86 -3.13 -14.40 -15.07
C LYS A 86 -2.45 -14.32 -13.69
N HIS A 87 -2.37 -13.11 -13.15
CA HIS A 87 -1.70 -12.84 -11.88
C HIS A 87 -2.25 -11.60 -11.17
N PRO A 88 -3.59 -11.46 -11.01
CA PRO A 88 -4.16 -10.33 -10.30
C PRO A 88 -3.70 -10.30 -8.83
N THR A 89 -3.55 -9.09 -8.29
CA THR A 89 -3.30 -8.89 -6.86
C THR A 89 -4.52 -9.28 -6.02
N ASN A 90 -4.32 -9.42 -4.71
CA ASN A 90 -5.40 -9.64 -3.77
C ASN A 90 -6.40 -8.47 -3.73
N ILE A 91 -5.97 -7.25 -4.06
CA ILE A 91 -6.86 -6.09 -4.19
C ILE A 91 -7.79 -6.26 -5.40
N ALA A 92 -7.24 -6.70 -6.54
CA ALA A 92 -8.05 -7.00 -7.73
C ALA A 92 -9.01 -8.18 -7.51
N ARG A 93 -8.57 -9.25 -6.83
CA ARG A 93 -9.43 -10.40 -6.48
C ARG A 93 -10.58 -10.00 -5.54
N LEU A 94 -10.30 -9.20 -4.51
CA LEU A 94 -11.33 -8.68 -3.61
C LEU A 94 -12.31 -7.75 -4.35
N PHE A 95 -11.83 -6.93 -5.29
CA PHE A 95 -12.69 -6.10 -6.14
C PHE A 95 -13.67 -6.94 -6.98
N ARG A 96 -13.17 -8.03 -7.61
CA ARG A 96 -14.01 -8.96 -8.36
C ARG A 96 -15.04 -9.67 -7.48
N ALA A 97 -14.62 -10.06 -6.27
CA ALA A 97 -15.46 -10.67 -5.25
C ALA A 97 -16.41 -9.68 -4.54
N THR A 98 -16.45 -8.41 -4.95
CA THR A 98 -17.31 -7.39 -4.33
C THR A 98 -18.53 -7.12 -5.20
N ILE A 99 -19.69 -6.97 -4.55
CA ILE A 99 -20.95 -6.55 -5.15
C ILE A 99 -20.89 -5.04 -5.41
N GLY A 100 -21.24 -4.63 -6.62
CA GLY A 100 -21.55 -3.25 -6.92
C GLY A 100 -21.34 -2.86 -8.37
N THR A 101 -22.02 -1.78 -8.74
CA THR A 101 -21.76 -1.05 -9.98
C THR A 101 -20.67 0.01 -9.75
N GLY A 102 -20.13 0.61 -10.81
CA GLY A 102 -19.12 1.67 -10.67
C GLY A 102 -18.13 1.73 -11.82
N THR A 103 -16.83 1.71 -11.50
CA THR A 103 -15.77 1.86 -12.51
C THR A 103 -14.52 1.08 -12.13
N ALA A 104 -13.97 0.32 -13.09
CA ALA A 104 -12.65 -0.27 -12.98
C ALA A 104 -11.63 0.61 -13.71
N GLY A 105 -10.92 1.46 -12.97
CA GLY A 105 -9.98 2.42 -13.54
C GLY A 105 -8.84 1.75 -14.30
N GLY A 106 -8.44 2.33 -15.44
CA GLY A 106 -7.36 1.77 -16.28
C GLY A 106 -7.78 0.57 -17.12
N VAL A 107 -9.04 0.13 -17.05
CA VAL A 107 -9.60 -0.95 -17.86
C VAL A 107 -10.40 -0.35 -19.03
N PRO A 108 -10.13 -0.76 -20.29
CA PRO A 108 -10.94 -0.35 -21.45
C PRO A 108 -12.43 -0.69 -21.30
N THR A 109 -13.31 0.11 -21.90
CA THR A 109 -14.78 0.03 -21.72
C THR A 109 -15.37 -1.35 -22.03
N ASP A 110 -14.87 -2.03 -23.05
CA ASP A 110 -15.26 -3.40 -23.40
C ASP A 110 -14.91 -4.41 -22.30
N GLY A 111 -13.76 -4.23 -21.64
CA GLY A 111 -13.33 -5.05 -20.51
C GLY A 111 -14.08 -4.79 -19.19
N GLN A 112 -14.62 -3.58 -18.98
CA GLN A 112 -15.27 -3.20 -17.71
C GLN A 112 -16.59 -3.94 -17.46
N SER A 113 -17.34 -4.28 -18.51
CA SER A 113 -18.68 -4.89 -18.41
C SER A 113 -18.71 -6.22 -17.65
N THR A 114 -17.59 -6.96 -17.64
CA THR A 114 -17.48 -8.26 -16.97
C THR A 114 -17.07 -8.15 -15.49
N LEU A 115 -16.72 -6.94 -15.03
CA LEU A 115 -16.16 -6.71 -13.70
C LEU A 115 -17.16 -6.05 -12.73
N LEU A 116 -18.27 -5.53 -13.25
CA LEU A 116 -19.24 -4.71 -12.53
C LEU A 116 -20.62 -5.37 -12.53
N ASP A 117 -21.39 -5.15 -11.48
CA ASP A 117 -22.79 -5.57 -11.41
C ASP A 117 -23.70 -4.46 -11.97
N ASP A 118 -24.91 -4.82 -12.39
CA ASP A 118 -25.87 -3.86 -12.91
C ASP A 118 -26.34 -2.91 -11.79
N ALA A 119 -26.63 -1.64 -12.13
CA ALA A 119 -27.05 -0.66 -11.11
C ALA A 119 -28.43 -0.99 -10.49
N GLU A 120 -29.26 -1.74 -11.22
CA GLU A 120 -30.54 -2.26 -10.72
C GLU A 120 -30.35 -3.43 -9.74
N ASP A 121 -29.25 -4.17 -9.87
CA ASP A 121 -28.88 -5.20 -8.93
C ASP A 121 -28.55 -4.58 -7.57
N GLY A 122 -29.09 -5.17 -6.50
CA GLY A 122 -28.89 -4.69 -5.14
C GLY A 122 -29.53 -3.33 -4.84
N GLU A 123 -30.65 -3.00 -5.48
CA GLU A 123 -31.54 -1.87 -5.15
C GLU A 123 -30.85 -0.48 -5.24
N GLY A 124 -29.79 -0.38 -6.06
CA GLY A 124 -28.98 0.83 -6.19
C GLY A 124 -28.30 1.26 -4.88
N LYS A 125 -27.84 0.27 -4.09
CA LYS A 125 -27.17 0.48 -2.79
C LYS A 125 -25.66 0.26 -2.84
N TYR A 126 -25.17 -0.58 -3.76
CA TYR A 126 -23.80 -1.09 -3.73
C TYR A 126 -22.96 -0.54 -4.89
N PHE A 127 -21.80 0.02 -4.55
CA PHE A 127 -20.87 0.65 -5.47
C PHE A 127 -19.46 0.16 -5.22
N LYS A 128 -18.68 -0.02 -6.30
CA LYS A 128 -17.27 -0.43 -6.21
C LYS A 128 -16.41 0.29 -7.24
N PHE A 129 -15.20 0.66 -6.82
CA PHE A 129 -14.24 1.37 -7.66
C PHE A 129 -12.84 0.80 -7.49
N TYR A 130 -12.19 0.48 -8.60
CA TYR A 130 -10.81 0.02 -8.64
C TYR A 130 -9.90 1.13 -9.14
N MET A 131 -8.83 1.40 -8.40
CA MET A 131 -7.79 2.36 -8.71
C MET A 131 -6.49 1.59 -8.99
N PRO A 132 -5.98 1.62 -10.22
CA PRO A 132 -4.75 0.92 -10.58
C PRO A 132 -3.55 1.54 -9.85
N GLY A 133 -2.51 0.74 -9.65
CA GLY A 133 -1.29 1.14 -8.97
C GLY A 133 -0.59 2.32 -9.63
N VAL A 134 0.13 3.11 -8.83
CA VAL A 134 1.07 4.11 -9.38
C VAL A 134 2.13 3.44 -10.26
N GLY A 135 2.57 4.13 -11.31
CA GLY A 135 3.46 3.57 -12.32
C GLY A 135 2.79 2.73 -13.40
N THR A 136 1.45 2.62 -13.37
CA THR A 136 0.66 1.92 -14.40
C THR A 136 -0.39 2.84 -15.03
N PRO A 137 -0.93 2.50 -16.22
CA PRO A 137 -1.96 3.29 -16.88
C PRO A 137 -3.21 3.49 -16.04
N PHE A 138 -3.58 4.76 -15.86
CA PHE A 138 -4.89 5.24 -15.44
C PHE A 138 -5.35 6.40 -16.33
N PRO A 139 -5.77 6.13 -17.58
CA PRO A 139 -6.07 7.18 -18.56
C PRO A 139 -7.19 8.15 -18.13
N GLU A 140 -8.11 7.73 -17.26
CA GLU A 140 -9.17 8.54 -16.67
C GLU A 140 -8.61 9.75 -15.90
N VAL A 141 -7.42 9.63 -15.30
CA VAL A 141 -6.70 10.72 -14.60
C VAL A 141 -5.57 11.34 -15.44
N ASN A 142 -5.60 11.15 -16.76
CA ASN A 142 -4.58 11.59 -17.70
C ASN A 142 -3.19 10.94 -17.47
N ASP A 143 -3.18 9.66 -17.11
CA ASP A 143 -1.96 8.86 -16.91
C ASP A 143 -1.98 7.63 -17.85
N PRO A 144 -1.72 7.77 -19.15
CA PRO A 144 -2.06 6.70 -20.11
C PRO A 144 -1.05 5.54 -20.17
N ASP A 145 0.14 5.67 -19.61
CA ASP A 145 1.26 4.74 -19.84
C ASP A 145 1.89 4.24 -18.52
N TYR A 146 2.58 3.10 -18.62
CA TYR A 146 3.54 2.72 -17.58
C TYR A 146 4.68 3.74 -17.55
N SER A 147 5.18 4.03 -16.35
CA SER A 147 6.28 4.98 -16.21
C SER A 147 7.21 4.63 -15.06
N THR A 148 8.52 4.70 -15.32
CA THR A 148 9.53 4.59 -14.28
C THR A 148 9.31 5.65 -13.19
N MET A 149 8.97 6.89 -13.55
CA MET A 149 8.69 7.95 -12.57
C MET A 149 7.46 7.65 -11.70
N GLY A 150 6.41 7.02 -12.23
CA GLY A 150 5.29 6.56 -11.42
C GLY A 150 5.65 5.34 -10.56
N LEU A 151 6.46 4.42 -11.06
CA LEU A 151 6.91 3.23 -10.33
C LEU A 151 7.88 3.56 -9.18
N VAL A 152 8.69 4.60 -9.38
CA VAL A 152 9.84 4.95 -8.52
C VAL A 152 9.50 6.16 -7.65
N GLY A 153 8.95 7.22 -8.23
CA GLY A 153 8.55 8.44 -7.52
C GLY A 153 7.08 8.51 -7.08
N ALA A 154 6.27 7.49 -7.39
CA ALA A 154 4.82 7.47 -7.12
C ALA A 154 4.08 8.73 -7.61
N THR A 155 4.56 9.28 -8.73
CA THR A 155 3.87 10.34 -9.46
C THR A 155 2.46 9.85 -9.81
N LYS A 156 1.48 10.77 -9.79
CA LYS A 156 0.05 10.47 -9.98
C LYS A 156 -0.65 9.73 -8.83
N GLY A 157 0.00 9.63 -7.66
CA GLY A 157 -0.63 9.10 -6.44
C GLY A 157 -1.71 10.03 -5.86
N GLU A 158 -1.46 11.35 -5.79
CA GLU A 158 -2.47 12.33 -5.35
C GLU A 158 -3.72 12.30 -6.23
N GLU A 159 -3.55 12.24 -7.56
CA GLU A 159 -4.67 12.17 -8.50
C GLU A 159 -5.52 10.91 -8.31
N ARG A 160 -4.91 9.75 -8.02
CA ARG A 160 -5.62 8.51 -7.69
C ARG A 160 -6.46 8.65 -6.41
N ILE A 161 -5.91 9.30 -5.39
CA ILE A 161 -6.60 9.52 -4.10
C ILE A 161 -7.74 10.53 -4.26
N ASN A 162 -7.48 11.64 -4.95
CA ASN A 162 -8.51 12.64 -5.27
C ASN A 162 -9.63 12.04 -6.13
N TRP A 163 -9.28 11.17 -7.08
CA TRP A 163 -10.27 10.44 -7.88
C TRP A 163 -11.15 9.55 -7.00
N ALA A 164 -10.58 8.85 -6.01
CA ALA A 164 -11.36 8.07 -5.05
C ALA A 164 -12.28 8.94 -4.16
N LEU A 165 -11.82 10.11 -3.70
CA LEU A 165 -12.68 11.08 -2.99
C LEU A 165 -13.85 11.53 -3.86
N LEU A 166 -13.61 11.83 -5.13
CA LEU A 166 -14.67 12.20 -6.08
C LEU A 166 -15.70 11.10 -6.30
N ARG A 167 -15.36 9.81 -6.11
CA ARG A 167 -16.36 8.73 -6.20
C ARG A 167 -17.47 8.82 -5.16
N ILE A 168 -17.23 9.49 -4.02
CA ILE A 168 -18.30 9.80 -3.05
C ILE A 168 -19.30 10.78 -3.67
N ILE A 169 -18.83 11.85 -4.31
CA ILE A 169 -19.68 12.82 -5.04
C ILE A 169 -20.40 12.13 -6.19
N ASP A 170 -19.70 11.27 -6.91
CA ASP A 170 -20.20 10.55 -8.07
C ASP A 170 -21.38 9.64 -7.70
N VAL A 171 -21.23 8.85 -6.64
CA VAL A 171 -22.30 7.99 -6.10
C VAL A 171 -23.51 8.82 -5.62
N LEU A 172 -23.28 9.98 -5.00
CA LEU A 172 -24.36 10.88 -4.58
C LEU A 172 -25.08 11.48 -5.80
N LYS A 173 -24.35 11.91 -6.83
CA LYS A 173 -24.91 12.42 -8.10
C LYS A 173 -25.73 11.33 -8.80
N PHE A 174 -25.18 10.12 -8.91
CA PHE A 174 -25.86 8.97 -9.50
C PHE A 174 -27.13 8.62 -8.72
N SER A 175 -27.05 8.53 -7.39
CA SER A 175 -28.21 8.23 -6.55
C SER A 175 -29.33 9.28 -6.66
N ALA A 176 -28.99 10.53 -6.96
CA ALA A 176 -29.94 11.63 -7.11
C ALA A 176 -30.47 11.85 -8.53
N THR A 177 -29.76 11.37 -9.56
CA THR A 177 -30.04 11.76 -10.96
C THR A 177 -29.90 10.64 -11.99
N GLU A 178 -29.47 9.44 -11.58
CA GLU A 178 -29.13 8.31 -12.45
C GLU A 178 -28.04 8.65 -13.49
N LYS A 179 -27.22 9.67 -13.19
CA LYS A 179 -26.11 10.11 -14.04
C LYS A 179 -24.84 10.20 -13.23
N TRP A 180 -23.77 9.63 -13.78
CA TRP A 180 -22.41 9.77 -13.27
C TRP A 180 -21.83 11.15 -13.62
N LEU A 181 -20.74 11.50 -12.95
CA LEU A 181 -19.81 12.52 -13.42
C LEU A 181 -19.23 12.08 -14.77
N THR A 182 -19.15 13.00 -15.71
CA THR A 182 -18.43 12.72 -16.96
C THR A 182 -16.93 12.74 -16.71
N THR A 183 -16.16 12.18 -17.65
CA THR A 183 -14.69 12.17 -17.54
C THR A 183 -14.15 13.60 -17.51
N ALA A 184 -14.73 14.49 -18.32
CA ALA A 184 -14.36 15.90 -18.35
C ALA A 184 -14.65 16.60 -17.00
N GLU A 185 -15.84 16.41 -16.43
CA GLU A 185 -16.19 16.94 -15.09
C GLU A 185 -15.21 16.41 -14.03
N SER A 186 -14.95 15.11 -14.03
CA SER A 186 -14.03 14.49 -13.06
C SER A 186 -12.61 15.06 -13.20
N ARG A 187 -12.07 15.21 -14.42
CA ARG A 187 -10.73 15.76 -14.66
C ARG A 187 -10.62 17.23 -14.25
N GLN A 188 -11.67 18.02 -14.49
CA GLN A 188 -11.73 19.40 -14.03
C GLN A 188 -11.66 19.48 -12.50
N SER A 189 -12.46 18.67 -11.81
CA SER A 189 -12.42 18.61 -10.33
C SER A 189 -11.09 18.11 -9.80
N LEU A 190 -10.46 17.11 -10.44
CA LEU A 190 -9.10 16.69 -10.07
C LEU A 190 -8.07 17.82 -10.18
N SER A 191 -8.16 18.63 -11.24
CA SER A 191 -7.32 19.82 -11.39
C SER A 191 -7.55 20.82 -10.26
N ASN A 192 -8.80 21.07 -9.90
CA ASN A 192 -9.17 21.97 -8.80
C ASN A 192 -8.73 21.46 -7.42
N MET A 193 -8.73 20.14 -7.21
CA MET A 193 -8.30 19.49 -5.96
C MET A 193 -6.78 19.36 -5.83
N SER A 194 -6.05 19.47 -6.95
CA SER A 194 -4.61 19.22 -7.00
C SER A 194 -3.81 20.22 -6.16
N THR A 195 -2.74 19.74 -5.55
CA THR A 195 -1.78 20.60 -4.86
C THR A 195 -0.96 21.39 -5.89
N SER A 196 -1.09 22.71 -5.90
CA SER A 196 -0.41 23.54 -6.91
C SER A 196 1.07 23.75 -6.58
N TRP A 197 1.94 23.39 -7.54
CA TRP A 197 3.38 23.69 -7.50
C TRP A 197 3.68 25.19 -7.37
N ASN A 198 2.84 26.05 -7.93
CA ASN A 198 2.99 27.51 -7.87
C ASN A 198 2.80 28.07 -6.44
N ARG A 199 2.31 27.25 -5.52
CA ARG A 199 2.25 27.51 -4.07
C ARG A 199 3.19 26.59 -3.27
N LEU A 200 4.24 26.06 -3.91
CA LEU A 200 5.33 25.29 -3.30
C LEU A 200 4.85 24.14 -2.39
N TRP A 201 3.84 23.39 -2.85
CA TRP A 201 3.23 22.23 -2.16
C TRP A 201 2.30 22.55 -0.97
N PHE A 202 1.89 23.81 -0.81
CA PHE A 202 0.87 24.21 0.18
C PHE A 202 -0.53 24.34 -0.45
N GLY A 203 -1.57 24.03 0.33
CA GLY A 203 -2.98 24.30 -0.04
C GLY A 203 -3.79 23.10 -0.55
N GLY A 204 -3.21 21.91 -0.71
CA GLY A 204 -3.95 20.72 -1.18
C GLY A 204 -5.20 20.39 -0.35
N SER A 205 -5.10 20.43 0.98
CA SER A 205 -6.25 20.20 1.88
C SER A 205 -7.36 21.23 1.66
N HIS A 206 -6.99 22.51 1.53
CA HIS A 206 -7.93 23.60 1.25
C HIS A 206 -8.59 23.45 -0.13
N ASN A 207 -7.80 23.18 -1.19
CA ASN A 207 -8.29 22.95 -2.54
C ASN A 207 -9.29 21.79 -2.59
N ARG A 208 -8.97 20.66 -1.93
CA ARG A 208 -9.88 19.52 -1.79
C ARG A 208 -11.17 19.93 -1.07
N TYR A 209 -11.07 20.63 0.06
CA TYR A 209 -12.23 21.09 0.81
C TYR A 209 -13.13 22.02 -0.01
N GLU A 210 -12.55 23.01 -0.69
CA GLU A 210 -13.30 23.96 -1.52
C GLU A 210 -14.03 23.27 -2.67
N GLU A 211 -13.32 22.46 -3.47
CA GLU A 211 -13.91 21.79 -4.62
C GLU A 211 -14.96 20.74 -4.20
N PHE A 212 -14.67 19.95 -3.16
CA PHE A 212 -15.60 18.94 -2.66
C PHE A 212 -16.86 19.60 -2.08
N SER A 213 -16.71 20.68 -1.32
CA SER A 213 -17.83 21.45 -0.77
C SER A 213 -18.65 22.12 -1.88
N ARG A 214 -18.00 22.67 -2.91
CA ARG A 214 -18.66 23.25 -4.09
C ARG A 214 -19.57 22.21 -4.76
N LEU A 215 -19.04 21.02 -5.04
CA LEU A 215 -19.79 19.92 -5.66
C LEU A 215 -20.96 19.45 -4.79
N LEU A 216 -20.76 19.29 -3.47
CA LEU A 216 -21.84 18.94 -2.55
C LEU A 216 -22.95 19.99 -2.52
N ASN A 217 -22.58 21.27 -2.49
CA ASN A 217 -23.54 22.37 -2.47
C ASN A 217 -24.33 22.48 -3.79
N GLU A 218 -23.69 22.23 -4.93
CA GLU A 218 -24.37 22.14 -6.23
C GLU A 218 -25.35 20.97 -6.31
N LEU A 219 -25.03 19.85 -5.67
CA LEU A 219 -25.91 18.68 -5.58
C LEU A 219 -27.00 18.81 -4.51
N ALA A 220 -26.85 19.70 -3.53
CA ALA A 220 -27.74 19.81 -2.37
C ALA A 220 -29.24 19.89 -2.73
N PRO A 221 -29.70 20.67 -3.74
CA PRO A 221 -31.11 20.70 -4.11
C PRO A 221 -31.65 19.34 -4.58
N LYS A 222 -30.81 18.54 -5.22
CA LYS A 222 -31.15 17.20 -5.74
C LYS A 222 -31.05 16.12 -4.65
N LEU A 223 -30.15 16.31 -3.70
CA LEU A 223 -29.97 15.40 -2.56
C LEU A 223 -31.04 15.59 -1.48
N LYS A 224 -31.52 16.82 -1.27
CA LYS A 224 -32.50 17.14 -0.21
C LYS A 224 -33.73 16.21 -0.21
N PRO A 225 -34.41 15.92 -1.34
CA PRO A 225 -35.52 14.96 -1.35
C PRO A 225 -35.14 13.54 -0.94
N LEU A 226 -33.93 13.08 -1.27
CA LEU A 226 -33.44 11.75 -0.86
C LEU A 226 -33.16 11.68 0.65
N LEU A 227 -32.71 12.78 1.24
CA LEU A 227 -32.33 12.84 2.65
C LEU A 227 -33.53 13.07 3.57
N THR A 228 -34.56 13.79 3.10
CA THR A 228 -35.75 14.10 3.92
C THR A 228 -36.95 13.21 3.63
N GLN A 229 -36.98 12.54 2.47
CA GLN A 229 -38.10 11.71 2.01
C GLN A 229 -39.46 12.44 2.10
N PRO A 230 -39.66 13.52 1.32
CA PRO A 230 -40.92 14.28 1.35
C PRO A 230 -42.09 13.52 0.71
N GLU A 231 -41.82 12.55 -0.16
CA GLU A 231 -42.81 11.74 -0.88
C GLU A 231 -42.75 10.27 -0.44
N PRO A 232 -43.90 9.63 -0.15
CA PRO A 232 -43.97 8.19 0.08
C PRO A 232 -43.50 7.40 -1.15
N GLY A 233 -42.77 6.30 -0.93
CA GLY A 233 -42.33 5.38 -1.99
C GLY A 233 -40.95 5.65 -2.59
N LYS A 234 -40.32 6.80 -2.30
CA LYS A 234 -38.90 7.04 -2.62
C LYS A 234 -38.01 6.65 -1.44
N PRO A 235 -36.91 5.90 -1.62
CA PRO A 235 -36.09 5.47 -0.50
C PRO A 235 -35.32 6.64 0.13
N LYS A 236 -35.46 6.81 1.44
CA LYS A 236 -34.64 7.75 2.22
C LYS A 236 -33.19 7.27 2.29
N VAL A 237 -32.24 8.12 1.92
CA VAL A 237 -30.80 7.82 2.09
C VAL A 237 -30.38 8.12 3.53
N LEU A 238 -29.84 7.12 4.23
CA LEU A 238 -29.52 7.20 5.66
C LEU A 238 -28.05 7.51 5.97
N GLY A 239 -27.14 7.20 5.03
CA GLY A 239 -25.70 7.33 5.27
C GLY A 239 -24.87 6.69 4.16
N ILE A 240 -23.55 6.82 4.30
CA ILE A 240 -22.53 6.19 3.44
C ILE A 240 -21.66 5.28 4.32
N LYS A 241 -21.51 4.03 3.90
CA LYS A 241 -20.58 3.06 4.47
C LYS A 241 -19.45 2.78 3.48
N LEU A 242 -18.22 3.05 3.90
CA LEU A 242 -17.01 2.87 3.09
C LEU A 242 -16.29 1.58 3.48
N TYR A 243 -15.85 0.84 2.47
CA TYR A 243 -15.01 -0.35 2.60
C TYR A 243 -13.76 -0.11 1.75
N VAL A 244 -12.63 0.15 2.39
CA VAL A 244 -11.42 0.63 1.71
C VAL A 244 -10.34 -0.44 1.80
N TYR A 245 -9.76 -0.80 0.67
CA TYR A 245 -8.73 -1.82 0.56
C TYR A 245 -7.51 -1.24 -0.14
N GLY A 246 -6.30 -1.60 0.30
CA GLY A 246 -5.10 -1.22 -0.41
C GLY A 246 -3.91 -2.14 -0.19
N PHE A 247 -3.04 -2.23 -1.19
CA PHE A 247 -1.78 -2.98 -1.13
C PHE A 247 -0.60 -2.05 -1.43
N SER A 248 0.53 -2.19 -0.72
CA SER A 248 1.76 -1.44 -1.01
C SER A 248 1.55 0.08 -0.93
N ARG A 249 1.92 0.82 -1.97
CA ARG A 249 1.59 2.25 -2.12
C ARG A 249 0.09 2.51 -2.27
N GLY A 250 -0.68 1.54 -2.74
CA GLY A 250 -2.14 1.57 -2.68
C GLY A 250 -2.67 1.52 -1.25
N ALA A 251 -2.03 0.79 -0.34
CA ALA A 251 -2.35 0.84 1.09
C ALA A 251 -2.01 2.21 1.71
N ALA A 252 -0.90 2.84 1.27
CA ALA A 252 -0.58 4.21 1.66
C ALA A 252 -1.66 5.17 1.14
N ALA A 253 -2.06 5.04 -0.13
CA ALA A 253 -3.14 5.83 -0.73
C ALA A 253 -4.48 5.63 0.00
N ALA A 254 -4.80 4.41 0.46
CA ALA A 254 -5.98 4.13 1.27
C ALA A 254 -5.94 4.85 2.63
N ARG A 255 -4.79 4.87 3.31
CA ARG A 255 -4.61 5.61 4.57
C ARG A 255 -4.73 7.12 4.34
N THR A 256 -4.07 7.63 3.31
CA THR A 256 -4.17 9.04 2.90
C THR A 256 -5.59 9.42 2.52
N PHE A 257 -6.33 8.55 1.81
CA PHE A 257 -7.74 8.74 1.49
C PHE A 257 -8.57 8.92 2.76
N VAL A 258 -8.42 8.03 3.75
CA VAL A 258 -9.17 8.12 5.01
C VAL A 258 -8.78 9.37 5.81
N ARG A 259 -7.49 9.74 5.78
CA ARG A 259 -7.01 10.98 6.40
C ARG A 259 -7.64 12.21 5.72
N TRP A 260 -7.56 12.32 4.40
CA TRP A 260 -8.14 13.45 3.66
C TRP A 260 -9.66 13.47 3.75
N LEU A 261 -10.32 12.31 3.80
CA LEU A 261 -11.75 12.25 4.08
C LEU A 261 -12.08 12.91 5.42
N SER A 262 -11.31 12.64 6.49
CA SER A 262 -11.52 13.28 7.79
C SER A 262 -11.38 14.81 7.74
N GLU A 263 -10.53 15.34 6.86
CA GLU A 263 -10.36 16.79 6.63
C GLU A 263 -11.55 17.43 5.90
N LEU A 264 -12.36 16.63 5.20
CA LEU A 264 -13.58 17.08 4.53
C LEU A 264 -14.83 17.04 5.44
N LEU A 265 -14.73 16.39 6.60
CA LEU A 265 -15.81 16.35 7.58
C LEU A 265 -15.80 17.62 8.45
N PRO A 266 -16.92 17.96 9.12
CA PRO A 266 -16.96 19.08 10.05
C PRO A 266 -15.82 19.00 11.08
N PRO A 267 -15.06 20.08 11.31
CA PRO A 267 -14.02 20.08 12.33
C PRO A 267 -14.61 20.14 13.74
N PRO A 268 -13.81 19.79 14.78
CA PRO A 268 -14.18 20.06 16.17
C PRO A 268 -14.49 21.55 16.38
N LYS A 269 -15.59 21.89 17.08
CA LYS A 269 -15.94 23.30 17.36
C LYS A 269 -15.10 23.88 18.50
N ALA A 270 -14.63 23.03 19.40
CA ALA A 270 -13.75 23.37 20.52
C ALA A 270 -12.83 22.18 20.83
N GLU A 271 -11.73 22.44 21.55
CA GLU A 271 -10.81 21.41 22.00
C GLU A 271 -11.53 20.35 22.86
N GLY A 272 -11.34 19.07 22.53
CA GLY A 272 -11.99 17.94 23.21
C GLY A 272 -13.42 17.61 22.75
N GLU A 273 -14.02 18.38 21.83
CA GLU A 273 -15.31 18.00 21.23
C GLU A 273 -15.13 16.99 20.11
N LYS A 274 -16.07 16.02 20.03
CA LYS A 274 -16.11 15.04 18.95
C LYS A 274 -16.96 15.57 17.79
N PRO A 275 -16.39 15.88 16.62
CA PRO A 275 -17.17 16.31 15.47
C PRO A 275 -18.11 15.20 14.99
N PRO A 276 -19.26 15.57 14.39
CA PRO A 276 -20.12 14.61 13.74
C PRO A 276 -19.41 14.01 12.52
N GLN A 277 -19.46 12.68 12.39
CA GLN A 277 -18.89 11.97 11.25
C GLN A 277 -19.90 11.97 10.10
N CYS A 278 -20.02 13.11 9.42
CA CYS A 278 -21.00 13.30 8.35
C CYS A 278 -20.54 14.30 7.28
N LEU A 279 -21.03 14.15 6.05
CA LEU A 279 -20.94 15.20 5.04
C LEU A 279 -21.97 16.30 5.34
N GLN A 280 -21.52 17.55 5.29
CA GLN A 280 -22.39 18.71 5.41
C GLN A 280 -22.94 19.08 4.02
N ILE A 281 -24.26 19.07 3.85
CA ILE A 281 -24.96 19.33 2.58
C ILE A 281 -25.97 20.44 2.82
N GLY A 282 -25.54 21.70 2.67
CA GLY A 282 -26.31 22.86 3.13
C GLY A 282 -26.58 22.75 4.64
N GLU A 283 -27.84 22.69 5.05
CA GLU A 283 -28.26 22.49 6.45
C GLU A 283 -28.39 21.01 6.85
N LEU A 284 -28.27 20.08 5.91
CA LEU A 284 -28.44 18.65 6.14
C LEU A 284 -27.11 17.96 6.43
N GLN A 285 -27.19 16.85 7.14
CA GLN A 285 -26.05 15.99 7.44
C GLN A 285 -26.31 14.59 6.90
N LEU A 286 -25.31 14.04 6.22
CA LEU A 286 -25.31 12.65 5.77
C LEU A 286 -24.19 11.89 6.47
N PRO A 287 -24.50 10.97 7.41
CA PRO A 287 -23.49 10.19 8.13
C PRO A 287 -22.55 9.44 7.18
N VAL A 288 -21.26 9.40 7.54
CA VAL A 288 -20.22 8.64 6.83
C VAL A 288 -19.40 7.83 7.82
N SER A 289 -19.10 6.59 7.46
CA SER A 289 -18.19 5.72 8.22
C SER A 289 -17.32 4.90 7.28
N VAL A 290 -16.09 4.61 7.72
CA VAL A 290 -15.23 3.58 7.17
C VAL A 290 -15.47 2.31 7.99
N GLU A 291 -16.36 1.46 7.48
CA GLU A 291 -16.74 0.20 8.14
C GLU A 291 -15.57 -0.79 8.15
N PHE A 292 -14.77 -0.80 7.08
CA PHE A 292 -13.60 -1.66 6.96
C PHE A 292 -12.46 -0.95 6.24
N LEU A 293 -11.26 -1.04 6.81
CA LEU A 293 -9.99 -0.63 6.20
C LEU A 293 -9.05 -1.84 6.14
N GLY A 294 -8.91 -2.45 4.97
CA GLY A 294 -8.05 -3.61 4.71
C GLY A 294 -6.73 -3.21 4.06
N LEU A 295 -5.61 -3.40 4.74
CA LEU A 295 -4.29 -2.99 4.28
C LEU A 295 -3.38 -4.20 4.12
N LEU A 296 -2.66 -4.25 3.00
CA LEU A 296 -1.62 -5.24 2.72
C LEU A 296 -0.28 -4.51 2.61
N ASP A 297 0.59 -4.74 3.59
CA ASP A 297 2.00 -4.34 3.60
C ASP A 297 2.29 -2.91 3.12
N THR A 298 1.70 -1.91 3.79
CA THR A 298 1.85 -0.48 3.46
C THR A 298 3.30 -0.04 3.24
N VAL A 299 3.55 0.62 2.11
CA VAL A 299 4.82 1.28 1.77
C VAL A 299 4.53 2.71 1.32
N ALA A 300 4.99 3.72 2.06
CA ALA A 300 4.74 5.13 1.75
C ALA A 300 5.92 5.86 1.08
N SER A 301 7.08 5.21 0.92
CA SER A 301 8.31 5.88 0.49
C SER A 301 8.48 5.99 -1.03
N VAL A 302 9.21 7.03 -1.44
CA VAL A 302 9.78 7.13 -2.79
C VAL A 302 10.91 6.09 -2.99
N GLY A 303 11.27 5.79 -4.25
CA GLY A 303 12.45 5.01 -4.60
C GLY A 303 13.47 5.82 -5.44
N ILE A 304 14.75 5.66 -5.19
CA ILE A 304 15.95 5.93 -5.98
C ILE A 304 16.90 4.80 -5.54
N ALA A 305 16.67 3.61 -6.09
CA ALA A 305 17.34 2.40 -5.64
C ALA A 305 18.85 2.32 -6.01
N HIS A 306 19.45 3.36 -6.61
CA HIS A 306 20.65 3.16 -7.44
C HIS A 306 21.99 3.39 -6.84
N VAL A 307 22.16 4.19 -5.79
CA VAL A 307 23.52 4.70 -5.61
C VAL A 307 23.99 4.80 -4.18
N VAL A 308 23.14 4.85 -3.15
CA VAL A 308 23.56 5.37 -1.83
C VAL A 308 22.69 4.80 -0.69
N PRO A 309 23.17 4.72 0.57
CA PRO A 309 22.40 4.24 1.72
C PRO A 309 21.44 5.34 2.21
N ILE A 310 20.65 5.86 1.26
CA ILE A 310 19.60 6.82 1.48
C ILE A 310 18.35 6.04 1.87
N ALA A 311 17.71 6.49 2.94
CA ALA A 311 16.34 6.15 3.23
C ALA A 311 15.46 7.21 2.60
N GLU A 312 14.52 6.80 1.78
CA GLU A 312 13.58 7.74 1.19
C GLU A 312 12.46 8.03 2.15
N GLY A 313 12.16 9.32 2.31
CA GLY A 313 11.01 9.75 3.09
C GLY A 313 9.71 9.36 2.39
N HIS A 314 8.59 9.65 3.05
CA HIS A 314 7.28 9.45 2.44
C HIS A 314 7.11 10.27 1.15
N MET A 315 6.24 9.81 0.26
CA MET A 315 5.80 10.62 -0.89
C MET A 315 5.17 11.92 -0.41
N SER A 316 5.18 12.96 -1.25
CA SER A 316 4.62 14.26 -0.87
C SER A 316 3.18 14.17 -0.36
N TRP A 317 2.36 13.28 -0.93
CA TRP A 317 0.98 13.05 -0.49
C TRP A 317 0.85 12.08 0.69
N ALA A 318 1.85 11.22 0.93
CA ALA A 318 1.86 10.25 2.03
C ALA A 318 2.48 10.82 3.32
N ASP A 319 3.20 11.94 3.20
CA ASP A 319 3.77 12.65 4.33
C ASP A 319 2.68 13.23 5.24
N ASP A 320 2.84 13.06 6.56
CA ASP A 320 1.85 13.40 7.59
C ASP A 320 0.44 12.79 7.40
N THR A 321 0.26 11.81 6.50
CA THR A 321 -1.04 11.18 6.21
C THR A 321 -1.08 9.67 6.43
N MET A 322 0.05 9.05 6.81
CA MET A 322 0.08 7.65 7.17
C MET A 322 -0.56 7.39 8.54
N GLU A 323 -0.45 8.31 9.50
CA GLU A 323 -1.18 8.15 10.76
C GLU A 323 -2.70 8.19 10.49
N LEU A 324 -3.40 7.14 10.91
CA LEU A 324 -4.86 7.08 10.79
C LEU A 324 -5.50 8.15 11.69
N PRO A 325 -6.67 8.70 11.31
CA PRO A 325 -7.40 9.68 12.11
C PRO A 325 -7.40 9.35 13.61
N ASP A 326 -7.16 10.38 14.41
CA ASP A 326 -7.15 10.27 15.86
C ASP A 326 -8.51 9.74 16.38
N ASP A 327 -8.48 8.71 17.20
CA ASP A 327 -9.69 8.05 17.70
C ASP A 327 -10.33 8.78 18.89
N GLU A 328 -9.60 9.68 19.55
CA GLU A 328 -10.16 10.57 20.57
C GLU A 328 -11.04 11.64 19.91
N THR A 329 -10.57 12.21 18.79
CA THR A 329 -11.21 13.28 18.03
C THR A 329 -12.24 12.72 17.05
N TYR A 330 -11.84 11.88 16.10
CA TYR A 330 -12.68 11.31 15.04
C TYR A 330 -13.23 9.93 15.40
N GLY A 331 -13.42 9.68 16.70
CA GLY A 331 -13.91 8.41 17.24
C GLY A 331 -15.18 7.94 16.53
N GLY A 332 -15.13 6.70 16.02
CA GLY A 332 -16.24 6.10 15.30
C GLY A 332 -16.25 6.34 13.78
N LEU A 333 -15.32 7.11 13.22
CA LEU A 333 -15.14 7.19 11.76
C LEU A 333 -14.72 5.83 11.19
N ILE A 334 -13.66 5.24 11.74
CA ILE A 334 -13.17 3.91 11.36
C ILE A 334 -13.72 2.88 12.34
N LYS A 335 -14.37 1.83 11.84
CA LYS A 335 -14.94 0.76 12.68
C LYS A 335 -13.98 -0.42 12.86
N LYS A 336 -13.28 -0.82 11.81
CA LYS A 336 -12.31 -1.93 11.84
C LYS A 336 -11.20 -1.68 10.81
N CYS A 337 -9.94 -1.82 11.25
CA CYS A 337 -8.76 -1.78 10.40
C CYS A 337 -7.96 -3.08 10.58
N VAL A 338 -7.67 -3.77 9.48
CA VAL A 338 -6.82 -4.96 9.46
C VAL A 338 -5.64 -4.70 8.53
N HIS A 339 -4.43 -4.76 9.08
CA HIS A 339 -3.20 -4.56 8.32
C HIS A 339 -2.34 -5.82 8.38
N LEU A 340 -2.21 -6.52 7.24
CA LEU A 340 -1.37 -7.71 7.13
C LEU A 340 0.02 -7.28 6.63
N VAL A 341 1.09 -7.66 7.31
CA VAL A 341 2.46 -7.19 7.04
C VAL A 341 3.44 -8.33 6.81
N SER A 342 4.39 -8.12 5.90
CA SER A 342 5.38 -9.13 5.53
C SER A 342 6.45 -9.25 6.62
N GLY A 343 6.70 -10.48 7.08
CA GLY A 343 7.76 -10.81 8.02
C GLY A 343 9.15 -10.99 7.38
N HIS A 344 9.26 -11.08 6.05
CA HIS A 344 10.51 -11.41 5.38
C HIS A 344 11.03 -10.37 4.37
N GLU A 345 10.26 -9.33 4.05
CA GLU A 345 10.71 -8.24 3.17
C GLU A 345 11.89 -7.46 3.78
N GLN A 346 12.91 -7.15 2.96
CA GLN A 346 14.17 -6.53 3.41
C GLN A 346 14.72 -5.47 2.45
N ARG A 347 14.05 -5.21 1.31
CA ARG A 347 14.49 -4.18 0.36
C ARG A 347 14.46 -2.80 1.02
N LEU A 348 15.48 -1.98 0.75
CA LEU A 348 15.58 -0.63 1.32
C LEU A 348 14.49 0.30 0.77
N CYS A 349 14.07 0.08 -0.47
CA CYS A 349 12.99 0.83 -1.11
C CYS A 349 11.56 0.36 -0.75
N PHE A 350 11.41 -0.62 0.15
CA PHE A 350 10.09 -1.08 0.65
C PHE A 350 10.02 -1.02 2.19
N PRO A 351 10.27 0.16 2.81
CA PRO A 351 10.03 0.34 4.24
C PRO A 351 8.55 0.09 4.55
N LEU A 352 8.29 -0.50 5.72
CA LEU A 352 6.93 -0.72 6.20
C LEU A 352 6.43 0.53 6.92
N ASP A 353 5.23 0.97 6.61
CA ASP A 353 4.49 1.93 7.43
C ASP A 353 3.52 1.18 8.34
N SER A 354 3.82 1.08 9.63
CA SER A 354 2.93 0.45 10.61
C SER A 354 1.72 1.34 10.90
N VAL A 355 0.59 0.73 11.27
CA VAL A 355 -0.57 1.46 11.82
C VAL A 355 -0.43 1.78 13.31
N ARG A 356 0.66 1.34 13.97
CA ARG A 356 0.98 1.72 15.34
C ARG A 356 1.45 3.18 15.40
N ARG A 357 0.95 3.95 16.38
CA ARG A 357 1.30 5.37 16.55
C ARG A 357 2.66 5.54 17.24
N GLY A 358 3.24 6.74 17.13
CA GLY A 358 4.54 7.09 17.74
C GLY A 358 4.57 7.00 19.28
N ASN A 359 3.41 6.94 19.93
CA ASN A 359 3.27 6.69 21.37
C ASN A 359 3.42 5.19 21.76
N GLY A 360 3.63 4.31 20.79
CA GLY A 360 3.79 2.87 21.00
C GLY A 360 2.49 2.07 21.03
N LYS A 361 1.34 2.70 20.80
CA LYS A 361 0.02 2.05 20.86
C LYS A 361 -0.63 1.88 19.49
N TYR A 362 -1.43 0.83 19.35
CA TYR A 362 -2.32 0.68 18.20
C TYR A 362 -3.63 1.44 18.43
N PRO A 363 -4.23 2.06 17.40
CA PRO A 363 -5.62 2.51 17.48
C PRO A 363 -6.54 1.36 17.91
N PRO A 364 -7.58 1.59 18.72
CA PRO A 364 -8.41 0.53 19.30
C PRO A 364 -9.18 -0.31 18.26
N TYR A 365 -9.40 0.25 17.06
CA TYR A 365 -10.04 -0.45 15.95
C TYR A 365 -9.06 -1.19 15.03
N ALA A 366 -7.75 -1.08 15.27
CA ALA A 366 -6.70 -1.58 14.37
C ALA A 366 -6.09 -2.89 14.87
N THR A 367 -5.82 -3.80 13.92
CA THR A 367 -5.14 -5.07 14.15
C THR A 367 -4.07 -5.26 13.09
N GLU A 368 -2.81 -5.42 13.51
CA GLU A 368 -1.66 -5.54 12.61
C GLU A 368 -0.97 -6.90 12.78
N VAL A 369 -0.97 -7.71 11.71
CA VAL A 369 -0.68 -9.14 11.77
C VAL A 369 0.52 -9.50 10.88
N VAL A 370 1.52 -10.18 11.44
CA VAL A 370 2.75 -10.54 10.73
C VAL A 370 2.62 -11.88 10.00
N TYR A 371 2.77 -11.89 8.68
CA TYR A 371 2.67 -13.07 7.81
C TYR A 371 4.03 -13.52 7.25
N PRO A 372 4.17 -14.79 6.82
CA PRO A 372 5.33 -15.24 6.07
C PRO A 372 5.32 -14.67 4.65
N GLY A 373 6.43 -14.84 3.92
CA GLY A 373 6.60 -14.27 2.58
C GLY A 373 7.13 -12.84 2.54
N MET A 374 7.48 -12.40 1.33
CA MET A 374 7.88 -11.04 0.94
C MET A 374 6.66 -10.14 0.68
N HIS A 375 6.88 -8.94 0.13
CA HIS A 375 5.82 -7.97 -0.16
C HIS A 375 4.63 -8.51 -0.98
N SER A 376 4.89 -9.09 -2.17
CA SER A 376 3.85 -9.62 -3.06
C SER A 376 3.41 -11.05 -2.72
N ASP A 377 4.11 -11.73 -1.81
CA ASP A 377 3.58 -12.94 -1.18
C ASP A 377 2.37 -12.64 -0.28
N LEU A 378 2.17 -11.37 0.12
CA LEU A 378 0.99 -10.89 0.82
C LEU A 378 -0.01 -10.21 -0.12
N GLY A 379 0.49 -9.27 -0.93
CA GLY A 379 -0.34 -8.47 -1.82
C GLY A 379 -0.90 -9.22 -3.03
N GLY A 380 -0.32 -10.36 -3.38
CA GLY A 380 -0.51 -11.00 -4.67
C GLY A 380 0.28 -10.30 -5.80
N GLY A 381 0.08 -10.78 -7.02
CA GLY A 381 0.77 -10.26 -8.22
C GLY A 381 1.91 -11.15 -8.74
N TYR A 382 2.32 -12.18 -7.99
CA TYR A 382 3.19 -13.23 -8.52
C TYR A 382 2.36 -14.26 -9.31
N PRO A 383 2.76 -14.62 -10.54
CA PRO A 383 2.14 -15.73 -11.26
C PRO A 383 2.64 -17.09 -10.71
N PRO A 384 1.84 -18.16 -10.83
CA PRO A 384 2.32 -19.52 -10.57
C PRO A 384 3.56 -19.84 -11.39
N GLY A 385 4.58 -20.41 -10.74
CA GLY A 385 5.87 -20.74 -11.35
C GLY A 385 6.91 -19.61 -11.31
N ASP A 386 6.56 -18.38 -10.92
CA ASP A 386 7.55 -17.31 -10.81
C ASP A 386 8.64 -17.67 -9.79
N GLN A 387 9.90 -17.40 -10.13
CA GLN A 387 11.07 -17.86 -9.36
C GLN A 387 11.08 -19.38 -9.05
N GLY A 388 10.30 -20.18 -9.79
CA GLY A 388 10.08 -21.59 -9.53
C GLY A 388 9.27 -21.87 -8.26
N LYS A 389 8.45 -20.91 -7.81
CA LYS A 389 7.54 -20.98 -6.66
C LYS A 389 6.11 -21.29 -7.12
N ALA A 390 5.29 -21.84 -6.23
CA ALA A 390 3.88 -22.16 -6.45
C ALA A 390 3.62 -22.85 -7.80
N ASN A 391 4.41 -23.87 -8.14
CA ASN A 391 4.26 -24.62 -9.39
C ASN A 391 2.99 -25.48 -9.32
N GLY A 392 1.84 -24.87 -9.60
CA GLY A 392 0.54 -25.49 -9.73
C GLY A 392 -0.04 -25.28 -11.13
N LYS A 393 -1.22 -25.84 -11.35
CA LYS A 393 -2.03 -25.59 -12.56
C LYS A 393 -2.78 -24.26 -12.49
N ASP A 394 -2.87 -23.69 -11.29
CA ASP A 394 -3.63 -22.51 -10.90
C ASP A 394 -2.92 -21.82 -9.72
N ASP A 395 -3.59 -20.84 -9.13
CA ASP A 395 -3.07 -19.98 -8.07
C ASP A 395 -3.12 -20.61 -6.67
N ALA A 396 -3.69 -21.81 -6.50
CA ALA A 396 -4.01 -22.38 -5.19
C ALA A 396 -2.78 -22.65 -4.30
N LEU A 397 -1.58 -22.70 -4.90
CA LEU A 397 -0.29 -22.86 -4.20
C LEU A 397 0.44 -21.54 -3.92
N LEU A 398 -0.06 -20.40 -4.40
CA LEU A 398 0.54 -19.08 -4.13
C LEU A 398 0.35 -18.71 -2.66
N LEU A 399 1.42 -18.24 -2.01
CA LEU A 399 1.36 -17.86 -0.60
C LEU A 399 0.31 -16.76 -0.33
N SER A 400 0.07 -15.89 -1.32
CA SER A 400 -0.90 -14.80 -1.26
C SER A 400 -2.35 -15.25 -1.13
N GLN A 401 -2.68 -16.52 -1.40
CA GLN A 401 -4.03 -17.07 -1.21
C GLN A 401 -4.45 -17.08 0.26
N ILE A 402 -3.49 -17.24 1.19
CA ILE A 402 -3.74 -17.20 2.63
C ILE A 402 -4.25 -15.79 3.05
N PRO A 403 -3.48 -14.70 2.87
CA PRO A 403 -3.93 -13.35 3.24
C PRO A 403 -5.14 -12.87 2.43
N LEU A 404 -5.37 -13.38 1.20
CA LEU A 404 -6.60 -13.14 0.45
C LEU A 404 -7.83 -13.65 1.20
N ASN A 405 -7.80 -14.92 1.60
CA ASN A 405 -8.87 -15.57 2.34
C ASN A 405 -9.08 -14.91 3.72
N ASP A 406 -7.99 -14.60 4.42
CA ASP A 406 -8.04 -13.92 5.73
C ASP A 406 -8.65 -12.52 5.64
N MET A 407 -8.26 -11.73 4.62
CA MET A 407 -8.80 -10.39 4.39
C MET A 407 -10.28 -10.43 3.99
N TYR A 408 -10.66 -11.39 3.14
CA TYR A 408 -12.06 -11.62 2.78
C TYR A 408 -12.91 -11.91 4.01
N ALA A 409 -12.50 -12.86 4.86
CA ALA A 409 -13.21 -13.22 6.08
C ALA A 409 -13.35 -12.02 7.02
N ALA A 410 -12.25 -11.30 7.26
CA ALA A 410 -12.23 -10.14 8.14
C ALA A 410 -13.20 -9.03 7.72
N ALA A 411 -13.34 -8.82 6.41
CA ALA A 411 -14.23 -7.85 5.79
C ALA A 411 -15.69 -8.35 5.76
N PHE A 412 -15.91 -9.62 5.41
CA PHE A 412 -17.24 -10.22 5.35
C PHE A 412 -17.95 -10.19 6.71
N ASP A 413 -17.21 -10.47 7.78
CA ASP A 413 -17.71 -10.49 9.17
C ASP A 413 -18.27 -9.13 9.64
N ILE A 414 -17.77 -8.02 9.08
CA ILE A 414 -18.25 -6.66 9.42
C ILE A 414 -19.32 -6.15 8.43
N GLY A 415 -19.75 -6.98 7.48
CA GLY A 415 -20.78 -6.63 6.52
C GLY A 415 -20.26 -5.96 5.25
N ALA A 416 -19.00 -6.18 4.86
CA ALA A 416 -18.55 -5.79 3.52
C ALA A 416 -19.46 -6.43 2.45
N PRO A 417 -19.79 -5.72 1.36
CA PRO A 417 -20.69 -6.20 0.33
C PRO A 417 -19.98 -7.19 -0.60
N LEU A 418 -19.48 -8.29 -0.05
CA LEU A 418 -18.77 -9.32 -0.79
C LEU A 418 -19.74 -10.39 -1.29
N LYS A 419 -19.46 -10.90 -2.49
CA LYS A 419 -20.12 -12.05 -3.11
C LYS A 419 -19.74 -13.33 -2.36
N VAL A 420 -20.56 -14.37 -2.50
CA VAL A 420 -20.43 -15.65 -1.80
C VAL A 420 -20.56 -16.83 -2.77
N PRO A 421 -20.14 -18.05 -2.40
CA PRO A 421 -20.45 -19.26 -3.17
C PRO A 421 -21.96 -19.47 -3.37
N GLU A 422 -22.36 -20.00 -4.52
CA GLU A 422 -23.79 -20.16 -4.87
C GLU A 422 -24.56 -21.02 -3.86
N GLY A 423 -23.96 -22.14 -3.43
CA GLY A 423 -24.62 -23.15 -2.61
C GLY A 423 -24.94 -22.74 -1.17
N ILE A 424 -24.62 -21.51 -0.75
CA ILE A 424 -24.82 -21.04 0.62
C ILE A 424 -25.76 -19.83 0.71
N LEU A 425 -26.36 -19.40 -0.41
CA LEU A 425 -27.29 -18.27 -0.39
C LEU A 425 -28.58 -18.68 0.36
N PRO A 426 -29.04 -17.91 1.36
CA PRO A 426 -30.31 -18.18 2.04
C PRO A 426 -31.50 -18.24 1.08
N ASP A 427 -32.51 -19.06 1.38
CA ASP A 427 -33.71 -19.24 0.54
C ASP A 427 -34.44 -17.92 0.25
N ASP A 428 -34.45 -16.98 1.21
CA ASP A 428 -35.07 -15.66 1.06
C ASP A 428 -34.27 -14.71 0.17
N LEU A 429 -33.01 -15.05 -0.12
CA LEU A 429 -32.11 -14.31 -1.02
C LEU A 429 -31.88 -15.05 -2.35
N SER A 430 -32.54 -16.19 -2.60
CA SER A 430 -32.25 -17.05 -3.75
C SER A 430 -32.39 -16.37 -5.12
N ALA A 431 -33.22 -15.33 -5.22
CA ALA A 431 -33.41 -14.54 -6.44
C ALA A 431 -32.28 -13.50 -6.67
N GLN A 432 -31.41 -13.27 -5.69
CA GLN A 432 -30.34 -12.26 -5.74
C GLN A 432 -29.04 -12.87 -6.25
N HIS A 433 -29.05 -13.38 -7.49
CA HIS A 433 -27.88 -14.05 -8.10
C HIS A 433 -26.64 -13.15 -8.20
N TRP A 434 -26.80 -11.82 -8.20
CA TRP A 434 -25.69 -10.85 -8.11
C TRP A 434 -24.87 -10.94 -6.81
N ARG A 435 -25.36 -11.65 -5.78
CA ARG A 435 -24.59 -11.99 -4.57
C ARG A 435 -23.65 -13.16 -4.76
N VAL A 436 -23.78 -13.90 -5.85
CA VAL A 436 -23.04 -15.13 -6.10
C VAL A 436 -21.75 -14.81 -6.87
N MET A 437 -20.64 -15.41 -6.44
CA MET A 437 -19.40 -15.39 -7.21
C MET A 437 -19.55 -16.27 -8.46
N ASP A 438 -19.10 -15.77 -9.61
CA ASP A 438 -18.95 -16.61 -10.80
C ASP A 438 -17.83 -17.65 -10.61
N ALA A 439 -17.78 -18.66 -11.49
CA ALA A 439 -16.85 -19.78 -11.39
C ALA A 439 -15.37 -19.34 -11.41
N ASP A 440 -15.01 -18.34 -12.23
CA ASP A 440 -13.64 -17.84 -12.29
C ASP A 440 -13.29 -17.13 -10.97
N THR A 441 -14.18 -16.29 -10.47
CA THR A 441 -14.01 -15.56 -9.21
C THR A 441 -13.93 -16.50 -8.00
N ILE A 442 -14.70 -17.60 -7.96
CA ILE A 442 -14.56 -18.62 -6.91
C ILE A 442 -13.17 -19.27 -6.98
N SER A 443 -12.71 -19.65 -8.17
CA SER A 443 -11.41 -20.32 -8.33
C SER A 443 -10.22 -19.44 -7.92
N GLU A 444 -10.36 -18.12 -7.97
CA GLU A 444 -9.33 -17.18 -7.48
C GLU A 444 -9.10 -17.28 -5.96
N PHE A 445 -10.01 -17.90 -5.20
CA PHE A 445 -9.90 -18.10 -3.74
C PHE A 445 -9.48 -19.53 -3.36
N ASP A 446 -9.31 -20.41 -4.34
CA ASP A 446 -8.91 -21.79 -4.10
C ASP A 446 -7.57 -21.85 -3.36
N ILE A 447 -7.43 -22.88 -2.54
CA ILE A 447 -6.23 -23.11 -1.74
C ILE A 447 -5.91 -24.58 -1.62
N ASP A 448 -4.63 -24.90 -1.84
CA ASP A 448 -4.15 -26.27 -1.88
C ASP A 448 -3.66 -26.73 -0.50
N THR A 449 -3.97 -27.97 -0.14
CA THR A 449 -3.60 -28.56 1.17
C THR A 449 -2.09 -28.48 1.49
N PRO A 450 -1.15 -28.68 0.55
CA PRO A 450 0.28 -28.48 0.81
C PRO A 450 0.60 -27.06 1.33
N LEU A 451 0.00 -26.01 0.76
CA LEU A 451 0.20 -24.64 1.21
C LEU A 451 -0.32 -24.46 2.64
N VAL A 452 -1.53 -24.94 2.94
CA VAL A 452 -2.13 -24.87 4.29
C VAL A 452 -1.24 -25.55 5.33
N ASN A 453 -0.77 -26.76 5.05
CA ASN A 453 0.09 -27.53 5.97
C ASN A 453 1.42 -26.81 6.23
N ARG A 454 2.03 -26.25 5.18
CA ARG A 454 3.29 -25.50 5.27
C ARG A 454 3.13 -24.19 6.04
N PHE A 455 2.05 -23.47 5.82
CA PHE A 455 1.72 -22.24 6.55
C PHE A 455 1.47 -22.53 8.04
N ASN A 456 0.66 -23.53 8.37
CA ASN A 456 0.39 -23.88 9.77
C ASN A 456 1.64 -24.41 10.48
N ALA A 457 2.50 -25.18 9.80
CA ALA A 457 3.80 -25.58 10.33
C ALA A 457 4.73 -24.39 10.62
N TRP A 458 4.70 -23.35 9.77
CA TRP A 458 5.42 -22.10 10.03
C TRP A 458 4.91 -21.41 11.29
N ARG A 459 3.59 -21.36 11.51
CA ARG A 459 3.01 -20.82 12.74
C ARG A 459 3.49 -21.59 13.97
N GLU A 460 3.44 -22.91 13.92
CA GLU A 460 3.84 -23.75 15.05
C GLU A 460 5.32 -23.62 15.37
N LEU A 461 6.18 -23.74 14.37
CA LEU A 461 7.63 -23.75 14.58
C LEU A 461 8.19 -22.37 14.91
N THR A 462 7.80 -21.35 14.14
CA THR A 462 8.47 -20.04 14.18
C THR A 462 7.83 -19.08 15.18
N LEU A 463 6.54 -19.26 15.46
CA LEU A 463 5.75 -18.40 16.34
C LEU A 463 5.30 -19.08 17.63
N ASN A 464 5.59 -20.37 17.80
CA ASN A 464 5.18 -21.16 18.97
C ASN A 464 3.65 -21.14 19.21
N LEU A 465 2.89 -21.24 18.11
CA LEU A 465 1.43 -21.34 18.14
C LEU A 465 0.98 -22.80 18.03
N THR A 466 -0.29 -23.08 18.30
CA THR A 466 -0.89 -24.40 18.12
C THR A 466 -1.91 -24.38 16.98
N THR A 467 -1.98 -25.46 16.20
CA THR A 467 -3.06 -25.70 15.22
C THR A 467 -4.03 -26.74 15.79
N PRO A 468 -5.33 -26.42 15.92
CA PRO A 468 -6.34 -27.41 16.33
C PRO A 468 -6.42 -28.58 15.35
N GLU A 469 -6.65 -29.80 15.85
CA GLU A 469 -6.83 -30.99 15.00
C GLU A 469 -8.08 -30.89 14.11
N LYS A 470 -9.10 -30.15 14.55
CA LYS A 470 -10.33 -29.90 13.82
C LYS A 470 -10.71 -28.43 13.97
N ILE A 471 -11.12 -27.84 12.86
CA ILE A 471 -11.67 -26.48 12.78
C ILE A 471 -13.08 -26.64 12.22
N THR A 472 -14.09 -26.22 12.98
CA THR A 472 -15.48 -26.26 12.52
C THR A 472 -15.69 -25.33 11.32
N PRO A 473 -16.71 -25.56 10.47
CA PRO A 473 -17.01 -24.64 9.37
C PRO A 473 -17.24 -23.18 9.81
N GLU A 474 -17.80 -22.99 10.99
CA GLU A 474 -18.00 -21.68 11.61
C GLU A 474 -16.68 -21.03 12.01
N GLU A 475 -15.79 -21.76 12.69
CA GLU A 475 -14.45 -21.25 13.06
C GLU A 475 -13.57 -21.00 11.82
N ALA A 476 -13.77 -21.77 10.75
CA ALA A 476 -12.99 -21.64 9.52
C ALA A 476 -13.25 -20.31 8.79
N SER A 477 -14.51 -19.85 8.77
CA SER A 477 -14.85 -18.59 8.11
C SER A 477 -14.47 -17.35 8.94
N GLN A 478 -14.13 -17.51 10.22
CA GLN A 478 -13.81 -16.40 11.12
C GLN A 478 -12.34 -16.03 11.03
N TYR A 479 -12.05 -14.73 11.12
CA TYR A 479 -10.68 -14.23 11.21
C TYR A 479 -10.43 -13.52 12.55
N GLU A 480 -9.93 -14.30 13.52
CA GLU A 480 -9.60 -13.84 14.87
C GLU A 480 -8.11 -14.04 15.17
N PRO A 481 -7.24 -13.08 14.80
CA PRO A 481 -5.81 -13.21 15.02
C PRO A 481 -5.47 -13.10 16.52
N PRO A 482 -4.65 -14.02 17.08
CA PRO A 482 -4.15 -13.89 18.46
C PRO A 482 -3.08 -12.80 18.61
N ARG A 483 -2.91 -12.30 19.83
CA ARG A 483 -1.81 -11.39 20.19
C ARG A 483 -0.47 -12.12 20.13
N ALA A 484 0.55 -11.44 19.62
CA ALA A 484 1.94 -11.91 19.64
C ALA A 484 2.53 -11.82 21.06
N SER A 485 3.65 -12.51 21.29
CA SER A 485 4.43 -12.39 22.52
C SER A 485 5.39 -11.19 22.54
N GLY A 486 5.46 -10.42 21.45
CA GLY A 486 6.40 -9.32 21.27
C GLY A 486 5.84 -8.21 20.39
N SER A 487 6.60 -7.12 20.31
CA SER A 487 6.30 -6.01 19.40
C SER A 487 6.47 -6.45 17.94
N LEU A 488 5.94 -5.65 17.01
CA LEU A 488 6.09 -5.87 15.56
C LEU A 488 7.55 -6.13 15.17
N GLU A 489 8.47 -5.30 15.65
CA GLU A 489 9.89 -5.39 15.35
C GLU A 489 10.46 -6.74 15.81
N THR A 490 10.13 -7.17 17.02
CA THR A 490 10.63 -8.43 17.58
C THR A 490 10.14 -9.63 16.78
N VAL A 491 8.88 -9.61 16.34
CA VAL A 491 8.31 -10.68 15.51
C VAL A 491 8.99 -10.72 14.14
N VAL A 492 9.16 -9.56 13.49
CA VAL A 492 9.85 -9.45 12.19
C VAL A 492 11.31 -9.89 12.31
N GLU A 493 12.05 -9.45 13.32
CA GLU A 493 13.43 -9.89 13.57
C GLU A 493 13.55 -11.42 13.68
N ASN A 494 12.61 -12.06 14.40
CA ASN A 494 12.56 -13.52 14.50
C ASN A 494 12.30 -14.19 13.14
N GLN A 495 11.41 -13.63 12.31
CA GLN A 495 11.14 -14.15 10.97
C GLN A 495 12.34 -14.00 10.03
N ILE A 496 13.05 -12.87 10.09
CA ILE A 496 14.31 -12.65 9.37
C ILE A 496 15.35 -13.72 9.74
N ALA A 497 15.43 -14.12 11.00
CA ALA A 497 16.36 -15.17 11.40
C ALA A 497 16.02 -16.54 10.78
N TRP A 498 14.75 -16.90 10.67
CA TRP A 498 14.32 -18.17 10.06
C TRP A 498 14.62 -18.23 8.56
N ILE A 499 14.29 -17.17 7.81
CA ILE A 499 14.63 -17.14 6.38
C ILE A 499 16.15 -17.01 6.15
N THR A 500 16.88 -16.36 7.06
CA THR A 500 18.36 -16.34 7.02
C THR A 500 18.92 -17.75 7.20
N ALA A 501 18.38 -18.55 8.12
CA ALA A 501 18.78 -19.95 8.28
C ALA A 501 18.56 -20.77 7.00
N TRP A 502 17.43 -20.55 6.32
CA TRP A 502 17.16 -21.14 5.01
C TRP A 502 18.18 -20.71 3.95
N ARG A 503 18.49 -19.40 3.86
CA ARG A 503 19.48 -18.85 2.92
C ARG A 503 20.91 -19.33 3.21
N ILE A 504 21.29 -19.56 4.47
CA ILE A 504 22.61 -20.11 4.81
C ILE A 504 22.81 -21.45 4.10
N ASP A 505 21.83 -22.34 4.12
CA ASP A 505 21.96 -23.62 3.42
C ASP A 505 21.79 -23.46 1.90
N ARG A 506 20.64 -22.92 1.47
CA ARG A 506 20.31 -22.85 0.04
C ARG A 506 21.29 -21.98 -0.73
N TYR A 507 21.59 -20.78 -0.22
CA TYR A 507 22.44 -19.82 -0.92
C TYR A 507 23.91 -19.96 -0.55
N ALA A 508 24.28 -19.82 0.72
CA ALA A 508 25.70 -19.76 1.10
C ALA A 508 26.42 -21.11 0.93
N ARG A 509 25.77 -22.25 1.25
CA ARG A 509 26.32 -23.60 0.98
C ARG A 509 26.04 -24.12 -0.43
N GLY A 510 25.26 -23.37 -1.22
CA GLY A 510 25.00 -23.66 -2.62
C GLY A 510 24.05 -24.83 -2.89
N SER A 511 23.26 -25.28 -1.91
CA SER A 511 22.29 -26.37 -2.12
C SER A 511 21.13 -25.96 -3.04
N VAL A 512 20.92 -24.65 -3.27
CA VAL A 512 19.93 -24.09 -4.21
C VAL A 512 20.03 -24.73 -5.60
N LEU A 513 21.24 -24.95 -6.11
CA LEU A 513 21.46 -25.50 -7.47
C LEU A 513 20.90 -26.92 -7.64
N LYS A 514 20.71 -27.65 -6.54
CA LYS A 514 20.16 -29.01 -6.52
C LYS A 514 18.72 -29.06 -6.00
N THR A 515 18.17 -27.92 -5.58
CA THR A 515 16.84 -27.84 -4.98
C THR A 515 15.80 -27.63 -6.08
N PRO A 516 14.68 -28.37 -6.12
CA PRO A 516 13.75 -28.37 -7.26
C PRO A 516 13.18 -27.02 -7.71
N PHE A 517 13.04 -26.03 -6.84
CA PHE A 517 12.52 -24.71 -7.25
C PHE A 517 13.46 -23.98 -8.22
N TYR A 518 14.77 -24.08 -8.03
CA TYR A 518 15.76 -23.37 -8.86
C TYR A 518 15.78 -23.80 -10.35
N PRO A 519 15.85 -25.09 -10.71
CA PRO A 519 15.78 -25.51 -12.11
C PRO A 519 14.39 -25.34 -12.71
N ARG A 520 13.33 -25.16 -11.90
CA ARG A 520 11.98 -24.81 -12.38
C ARG A 520 11.83 -23.32 -12.70
N ALA A 521 12.63 -22.44 -12.10
CA ALA A 521 12.59 -21.01 -12.38
C ALA A 521 12.89 -20.73 -13.86
N THR A 522 12.09 -19.85 -14.46
CA THR A 522 12.20 -19.47 -15.87
C THR A 522 13.45 -18.62 -16.12
N ASN A 523 13.94 -18.66 -17.37
CA ASN A 523 15.20 -17.99 -17.75
C ASN A 523 15.28 -17.69 -19.25
N THR A 524 14.13 -17.53 -19.92
CA THR A 524 14.05 -17.52 -21.40
C THR A 524 14.75 -16.31 -22.03
N GLN A 525 14.95 -15.23 -21.26
CA GLN A 525 15.50 -13.95 -21.72
C GLN A 525 16.84 -13.60 -21.05
N ALA A 526 17.53 -14.60 -20.49
CA ALA A 526 18.85 -14.42 -19.87
C ALA A 526 19.92 -13.95 -20.87
N LEU A 527 19.88 -14.48 -22.10
CA LEU A 527 20.84 -14.15 -23.15
C LEU A 527 20.53 -12.77 -23.78
N PRO A 528 21.54 -11.93 -24.04
CA PRO A 528 21.34 -10.58 -24.59
C PRO A 528 20.50 -10.53 -25.87
N ALA A 529 20.67 -11.50 -26.78
CA ALA A 529 19.91 -11.55 -28.03
C ALA A 529 18.42 -11.86 -27.81
N ALA A 530 18.11 -12.83 -26.93
CA ALA A 530 16.73 -13.19 -26.58
C ALA A 530 16.03 -12.03 -25.84
N ARG A 531 16.76 -11.39 -24.92
CA ARG A 531 16.31 -10.19 -24.21
C ARG A 531 15.96 -9.07 -25.19
N LYS A 532 16.85 -8.77 -26.14
CA LYS A 532 16.63 -7.70 -27.11
C LYS A 532 15.43 -7.99 -28.01
N ALA A 533 15.27 -9.24 -28.46
CA ALA A 533 14.11 -9.64 -29.26
C ALA A 533 12.78 -9.49 -28.49
N ALA A 534 12.76 -9.80 -27.18
CA ALA A 534 11.60 -9.63 -26.34
C ALA A 534 11.26 -8.15 -26.09
N GLU A 535 12.29 -7.31 -25.89
CA GLU A 535 12.15 -5.85 -25.78
C GLU A 535 11.56 -5.27 -27.08
N ASP A 536 12.10 -5.63 -28.24
CA ASP A 536 11.61 -5.17 -29.55
C ASP A 536 10.15 -5.62 -29.80
N ALA A 537 9.79 -6.83 -29.36
CA ALA A 537 8.43 -7.35 -29.45
C ALA A 537 7.46 -6.54 -28.57
N ARG A 538 7.87 -6.19 -27.34
CA ARG A 538 7.10 -5.31 -26.45
C ARG A 538 6.94 -3.92 -27.07
N ASP A 539 8.01 -3.34 -27.58
CA ASP A 539 7.98 -2.00 -28.18
C ASP A 539 7.08 -1.95 -29.41
N LYS A 540 7.05 -3.02 -30.21
CA LYS A 540 6.07 -3.15 -31.30
C LYS A 540 4.62 -3.10 -30.80
N LYS A 541 4.30 -3.77 -29.69
CA LYS A 541 2.96 -3.68 -29.06
C LYS A 541 2.65 -2.25 -28.60
N GLN A 542 3.63 -1.55 -28.01
CA GLN A 542 3.44 -0.14 -27.64
C GLN A 542 3.18 0.74 -28.87
N GLN A 543 3.85 0.50 -30.00
CA GLN A 543 3.57 1.21 -31.25
C GLN A 543 2.15 0.95 -31.79
N GLU A 544 1.61 -0.26 -31.59
CA GLU A 544 0.21 -0.58 -31.93
C GLU A 544 -0.78 0.19 -31.04
N VAL A 545 -0.48 0.32 -29.74
CA VAL A 545 -1.25 1.18 -28.82
C VAL A 545 -1.21 2.65 -29.26
N LEU A 546 -0.04 3.18 -29.62
CA LEU A 546 0.08 4.56 -30.09
C LEU A 546 -0.74 4.83 -31.36
N LYS A 547 -0.79 3.88 -32.31
CA LYS A 547 -1.66 3.96 -33.49
C LYS A 547 -3.13 3.98 -33.09
N THR A 548 -3.52 3.09 -32.16
CA THR A 548 -4.89 3.03 -31.64
C THR A 548 -5.31 4.36 -31.01
N ARG A 549 -4.43 4.98 -30.22
CA ARG A 549 -4.66 6.31 -29.62
C ARG A 549 -4.78 7.40 -30.68
N GLN A 550 -3.95 7.38 -31.70
CA GLN A 550 -4.05 8.34 -32.79
C GLN A 550 -5.41 8.24 -33.50
N ASP A 551 -5.89 7.02 -33.75
CA ASP A 551 -7.22 6.78 -34.30
C ASP A 551 -8.34 7.27 -33.35
N GLN A 552 -8.20 7.05 -32.04
CA GLN A 552 -9.13 7.57 -31.03
C GLN A 552 -9.19 9.10 -31.09
N ILE A 553 -8.05 9.79 -31.10
CA ILE A 553 -7.96 11.26 -31.17
C ILE A 553 -8.57 11.79 -32.46
N THR A 554 -8.28 11.17 -33.61
CA THR A 554 -8.81 11.61 -34.91
C THR A 554 -10.31 11.41 -35.04
N LYS A 555 -10.88 10.39 -34.37
CA LYS A 555 -12.33 10.11 -34.39
C LYS A 555 -13.11 10.91 -33.34
N GLN A 556 -12.46 11.44 -32.31
CA GLN A 556 -13.12 12.16 -31.23
C GLN A 556 -13.62 13.54 -31.71
N PRO A 557 -14.88 13.91 -31.44
CA PRO A 557 -15.37 15.27 -31.71
C PRO A 557 -14.57 16.32 -30.94
N ALA A 558 -14.24 17.44 -31.58
CA ALA A 558 -13.38 18.49 -31.00
C ALA A 558 -13.98 19.12 -29.73
N ASP A 559 -15.31 19.22 -29.64
CA ASP A 559 -16.06 19.72 -28.49
C ASP A 559 -16.13 18.73 -27.31
N LYS A 560 -15.69 17.49 -27.51
CA LYS A 560 -15.69 16.41 -26.50
C LYS A 560 -14.30 15.86 -26.24
N MET A 561 -13.24 16.60 -26.57
CA MET A 561 -11.87 16.10 -26.42
C MET A 561 -11.53 15.78 -24.95
N ASP A 562 -12.07 16.57 -24.01
CA ASP A 562 -11.83 16.39 -22.57
C ASP A 562 -12.49 15.11 -22.00
N GLU A 563 -13.44 14.52 -22.72
CA GLU A 563 -14.08 13.24 -22.37
C GLU A 563 -13.23 12.03 -22.81
N LEU A 564 -12.23 12.22 -23.67
CA LEU A 564 -11.50 11.13 -24.29
C LEU A 564 -10.65 10.36 -23.26
N VAL A 565 -10.94 9.08 -23.11
CA VAL A 565 -10.13 8.12 -22.34
C VAL A 565 -9.29 7.32 -23.33
N LEU A 566 -7.97 7.53 -23.30
CA LEU A 566 -7.03 6.88 -24.22
C LEU A 566 -6.85 5.41 -23.86
N TYR A 567 -6.57 4.57 -24.88
CA TYR A 567 -6.26 3.16 -24.66
C TYR A 567 -5.00 3.03 -23.78
N PRO A 568 -4.99 2.19 -22.73
CA PRO A 568 -3.88 2.06 -21.80
C PRO A 568 -2.62 1.47 -22.47
N GLY A 569 -1.44 1.92 -22.02
CA GLY A 569 -0.15 1.47 -22.50
C GLY A 569 0.18 0.04 -22.11
N VAL A 570 1.21 -0.55 -22.71
CA VAL A 570 1.68 -1.90 -22.35
C VAL A 570 2.74 -1.84 -21.25
N LYS A 571 2.79 -2.89 -20.41
CA LYS A 571 3.73 -3.02 -19.28
C LYS A 571 5.17 -2.74 -19.72
N ASP A 572 5.94 -2.08 -18.85
CA ASP A 572 7.36 -1.86 -19.06
C ASP A 572 8.11 -3.18 -19.25
N PHE A 573 9.17 -3.14 -20.06
CA PHE A 573 9.94 -4.34 -20.37
C PHE A 573 10.66 -4.83 -19.12
N ASP A 574 10.23 -5.98 -18.62
CA ASP A 574 10.87 -6.72 -17.52
C ASP A 574 11.20 -8.13 -18.02
N PRO A 575 12.49 -8.48 -18.16
CA PRO A 575 12.89 -9.70 -18.81
C PRO A 575 12.78 -10.92 -17.91
N ASP A 576 12.33 -12.03 -18.51
CA ASP A 576 12.27 -13.34 -17.86
C ASP A 576 13.68 -13.92 -17.62
N MET A 577 14.21 -13.69 -16.42
CA MET A 577 15.55 -14.09 -15.98
C MET A 577 15.58 -14.59 -14.54
N ALA A 578 14.47 -15.13 -14.04
CA ALA A 578 14.30 -15.48 -12.63
C ALA A 578 15.41 -16.42 -12.13
N GLN A 579 15.79 -17.44 -12.91
CA GLN A 579 16.89 -18.34 -12.54
C GLN A 579 18.25 -17.62 -12.45
N THR A 580 18.54 -16.72 -13.40
CA THR A 580 19.78 -15.92 -13.39
C THR A 580 19.81 -15.01 -12.16
N GLN A 581 18.72 -14.29 -11.92
CA GLN A 581 18.52 -13.39 -10.78
C GLN A 581 18.67 -14.11 -9.43
N LEU A 582 18.03 -15.28 -9.26
CA LEU A 582 18.14 -16.09 -8.05
C LEU A 582 19.57 -16.57 -7.80
N PHE A 583 20.28 -17.03 -8.83
CA PHE A 583 21.67 -17.48 -8.71
C PHE A 583 22.60 -16.35 -8.27
N GLU A 584 22.40 -15.19 -8.90
CA GLU A 584 23.09 -13.96 -8.61
C GLU A 584 22.86 -13.49 -7.18
N ALA A 585 21.62 -13.56 -6.70
CA ALA A 585 21.22 -13.27 -5.33
C ALA A 585 21.79 -14.28 -4.32
N ALA A 586 21.85 -15.56 -4.69
CA ALA A 586 22.46 -16.60 -3.87
C ALA A 586 23.97 -16.39 -3.68
N LYS A 587 24.68 -16.06 -4.76
CA LYS A 587 26.09 -15.63 -4.70
C LYS A 587 26.26 -14.41 -3.81
N GLU A 588 25.30 -13.49 -3.91
CA GLU A 588 25.29 -12.27 -3.13
C GLU A 588 25.26 -12.57 -1.63
N PHE A 589 24.27 -13.34 -1.21
CA PHE A 589 24.12 -13.79 0.17
C PHE A 589 25.34 -14.57 0.65
N GLY A 590 25.83 -15.51 -0.17
CA GLY A 590 26.96 -16.37 0.18
C GLY A 590 28.25 -15.59 0.39
N LYS A 591 28.50 -14.56 -0.43
CA LYS A 591 29.62 -13.64 -0.24
C LYS A 591 29.49 -12.91 1.10
N ASP A 592 28.32 -12.34 1.38
CA ASP A 592 28.11 -11.52 2.58
C ASP A 592 28.19 -12.36 3.86
N TYR A 593 27.73 -13.60 3.80
CA TYR A 593 27.80 -14.53 4.92
C TYR A 593 29.23 -14.99 5.27
N HIS A 594 30.08 -15.22 4.26
CA HIS A 594 31.46 -15.72 4.45
C HIS A 594 32.49 -14.60 4.63
N ASP A 595 32.42 -13.56 3.81
CA ASP A 595 33.45 -12.53 3.71
C ASP A 595 33.16 -11.34 4.66
N GLY A 596 31.98 -11.30 5.28
CA GLY A 596 31.53 -10.21 6.13
C GLY A 596 30.59 -9.23 5.40
N TYR A 597 30.03 -8.31 6.18
CA TYR A 597 29.10 -7.30 5.64
C TYR A 597 29.79 -6.46 4.56
N ARG A 598 29.05 -6.17 3.47
CA ARG A 598 29.58 -5.38 2.38
C ARG A 598 29.87 -3.96 2.77
N ILE A 599 31.01 -3.50 2.30
CA ILE A 599 31.39 -2.09 2.29
C ILE A 599 31.73 -1.79 0.83
N PRO A 600 30.88 -1.04 0.10
CA PRO A 600 31.24 -0.60 -1.24
C PRO A 600 32.54 0.22 -1.19
N GLU A 601 33.57 -0.21 -1.93
CA GLU A 601 34.87 0.50 -1.99
C GLU A 601 34.81 1.78 -2.84
N ASN A 602 33.76 1.94 -3.64
CA ASN A 602 33.60 3.03 -4.60
C ASN A 602 32.78 4.20 -4.03
N LEU A 603 33.28 5.42 -4.23
CA LEU A 603 32.54 6.67 -4.06
C LEU A 603 31.26 6.62 -4.90
N ALA A 604 30.12 6.46 -4.23
CA ALA A 604 28.84 6.63 -4.87
C ALA A 604 28.54 8.12 -5.05
N GLN A 605 28.15 8.50 -6.26
CA GLN A 605 27.61 9.82 -6.55
C GLN A 605 26.16 9.68 -6.98
N ALA A 606 25.23 10.16 -6.16
CA ALA A 606 23.86 10.36 -6.58
C ALA A 606 23.75 11.76 -7.21
N VAL A 607 23.38 11.82 -8.49
CA VAL A 607 23.10 13.08 -9.16
C VAL A 607 21.63 13.41 -8.95
N LEU A 608 21.36 14.51 -8.28
CA LEU A 608 20.02 15.07 -8.16
C LEU A 608 19.89 16.15 -9.24
N ASP A 609 19.33 15.77 -10.39
CA ASP A 609 19.19 16.66 -11.56
C ASP A 609 18.36 17.92 -11.24
N THR A 610 17.60 17.88 -10.17
CA THR A 610 16.90 19.01 -9.57
C THR A 610 16.58 18.65 -8.12
N VAL A 611 16.66 19.59 -7.16
CA VAL A 611 16.25 19.35 -5.75
C VAL A 611 14.72 19.33 -5.62
N LEU A 612 14.06 18.58 -6.50
CA LEU A 612 12.61 18.48 -6.66
C LEU A 612 12.01 17.28 -5.94
N GLN A 613 12.85 16.41 -5.36
CA GLN A 613 12.33 15.32 -4.54
C GLN A 613 11.97 15.82 -3.13
N PRO A 614 10.79 15.46 -2.60
CA PRO A 614 10.25 16.10 -1.41
C PRO A 614 11.02 15.72 -0.15
N MET A 615 11.52 14.48 -0.01
CA MET A 615 12.21 14.05 1.20
C MET A 615 13.25 12.95 0.96
N ILE A 616 14.45 13.15 1.47
CA ILE A 616 15.58 12.23 1.38
C ILE A 616 16.28 12.21 2.74
N PHE A 617 16.50 11.02 3.28
CA PHE A 617 17.25 10.78 4.52
C PHE A 617 18.47 9.91 4.26
N VAL A 618 19.44 9.97 5.15
CA VAL A 618 20.59 9.06 5.19
C VAL A 618 20.40 8.07 6.34
N LEU A 619 20.66 6.80 6.08
CA LEU A 619 20.65 5.76 7.09
C LEU A 619 21.83 5.92 8.05
N ASN A 620 21.60 5.70 9.34
CA ASN A 620 22.69 5.54 10.29
C ASN A 620 23.45 4.24 9.98
N THR A 621 24.70 4.37 9.51
CA THR A 621 25.54 3.22 9.21
C THR A 621 26.11 2.55 10.46
N ASP A 622 26.03 3.19 11.63
CA ASP A 622 26.57 2.65 12.88
C ASP A 622 25.76 1.43 13.40
N ASP A 623 24.48 1.34 13.02
CA ASP A 623 23.60 0.23 13.41
C ASP A 623 23.86 -1.05 12.57
N GLU A 624 24.39 -0.90 11.35
CA GLU A 624 24.54 -2.00 10.38
C GLU A 624 25.43 -3.14 10.86
N PRO A 625 26.60 -2.92 11.49
CA PRO A 625 27.44 -4.00 11.98
C PRO A 625 26.78 -4.81 13.11
N GLN A 626 25.87 -4.19 13.87
CA GLN A 626 25.12 -4.86 14.92
C GLN A 626 23.98 -5.70 14.32
N GLU A 627 23.21 -5.13 13.39
CA GLU A 627 22.17 -5.88 12.66
C GLU A 627 22.76 -7.11 11.96
N TYR A 628 23.87 -6.93 11.23
CA TYR A 628 24.57 -8.03 10.55
C TYR A 628 24.94 -9.16 11.52
N ARG A 629 25.61 -8.81 12.64
CA ARG A 629 26.05 -9.79 13.64
C ARG A 629 24.88 -10.55 14.24
N ARG A 630 23.79 -9.84 14.55
CA ARG A 630 22.59 -10.43 15.14
C ARG A 630 21.90 -11.36 14.15
N ILE A 631 21.60 -10.89 12.94
CA ILE A 631 20.96 -11.69 11.88
C ILE A 631 21.77 -12.95 11.58
N LYS A 632 23.10 -12.81 11.45
CA LYS A 632 23.97 -13.95 11.19
C LYS A 632 23.95 -14.97 12.34
N ALA A 633 24.14 -14.51 13.58
CA ALA A 633 24.15 -15.41 14.75
C ALA A 633 22.80 -16.12 14.93
N ASP A 634 21.70 -15.38 14.80
CA ASP A 634 20.34 -15.89 14.93
C ASP A 634 19.98 -16.86 13.79
N GLY A 635 20.44 -16.59 12.57
CA GLY A 635 20.33 -17.50 11.43
C GLY A 635 21.13 -18.78 11.65
N ASP A 636 22.41 -18.67 12.01
CA ASP A 636 23.32 -19.80 12.29
C ASP A 636 22.73 -20.76 13.34
N ALA A 637 22.14 -20.19 14.42
CA ALA A 637 21.52 -20.96 15.49
C ALA A 637 20.32 -21.82 15.04
N ARG A 638 19.64 -21.43 13.95
CA ARG A 638 18.42 -22.09 13.44
C ARG A 638 18.69 -23.07 12.29
N VAL A 639 19.90 -23.07 11.69
CA VAL A 639 20.20 -23.91 10.52
C VAL A 639 19.98 -25.40 10.80
N ALA A 640 20.46 -25.90 11.94
CA ALA A 640 20.36 -27.32 12.28
C ALA A 640 18.91 -27.80 12.48
N VAL A 641 17.97 -26.87 12.75
CA VAL A 641 16.55 -27.18 12.88
C VAL A 641 15.94 -27.45 11.52
N LEU A 642 16.19 -26.57 10.54
CA LEU A 642 15.70 -26.71 9.17
C LEU A 642 16.45 -27.80 8.37
N PHE A 643 17.75 -27.93 8.61
CA PHE A 643 18.68 -28.83 7.90
C PHE A 643 19.40 -29.75 8.90
N PRO A 644 18.76 -30.83 9.35
CA PRO A 644 19.34 -31.76 10.32
C PRO A 644 20.51 -32.54 9.71
N ALA A 645 21.48 -32.93 10.54
CA ALA A 645 22.66 -33.70 10.11
C ALA A 645 22.31 -35.06 9.48
N ALA A 646 21.16 -35.64 9.84
CA ALA A 646 20.64 -36.88 9.25
C ALA A 646 20.05 -36.69 7.83
N GLY A 647 20.06 -35.46 7.29
CA GLY A 647 19.56 -35.11 5.97
C GLY A 647 18.10 -34.65 5.97
N GLU A 648 17.70 -33.92 4.92
CA GLU A 648 16.38 -33.30 4.78
C GLU A 648 15.21 -34.29 4.86
N ALA A 649 15.41 -35.53 4.39
CA ALA A 649 14.39 -36.58 4.47
C ALA A 649 14.04 -36.97 5.91
N SER A 650 14.96 -36.78 6.87
CA SER A 650 14.76 -37.17 8.27
C SER A 650 13.71 -36.33 9.01
N ASN A 651 13.42 -35.12 8.52
CA ASN A 651 12.42 -34.22 9.10
C ASN A 651 11.38 -33.70 8.09
N ALA A 652 11.29 -34.28 6.88
CA ALA A 652 10.45 -33.79 5.79
C ALA A 652 8.98 -33.57 6.20
N GLU A 653 8.39 -34.53 6.93
CA GLU A 653 7.00 -34.48 7.42
C GLU A 653 6.85 -33.78 8.78
N ARG A 654 7.94 -33.29 9.37
CA ARG A 654 7.91 -32.54 10.65
C ARG A 654 7.75 -31.04 10.37
N PRO A 655 7.31 -30.23 11.35
CA PRO A 655 7.13 -28.79 11.15
C PRO A 655 8.36 -28.11 10.52
N ALA A 656 9.58 -28.45 10.93
CA ALA A 656 10.81 -27.92 10.33
C ALA A 656 11.00 -28.28 8.84
N GLY A 657 10.64 -29.49 8.40
CA GLY A 657 10.69 -29.87 6.99
C GLY A 657 9.62 -29.17 6.16
N LEU A 658 8.42 -28.99 6.72
CA LEU A 658 7.33 -28.25 6.09
C LEU A 658 7.65 -26.75 5.97
N VAL A 659 8.28 -26.14 6.98
CA VAL A 659 8.76 -24.75 6.91
C VAL A 659 9.88 -24.60 5.88
N ARG A 660 10.81 -25.56 5.80
CA ARG A 660 11.80 -25.57 4.72
C ARG A 660 11.13 -25.64 3.35
N ALA A 661 10.11 -26.48 3.19
CA ALA A 661 9.33 -26.56 1.96
C ALA A 661 8.54 -25.28 1.65
N LEU A 662 8.02 -24.57 2.65
CA LEU A 662 7.40 -23.25 2.48
C LEU A 662 8.39 -22.25 1.87
N PHE A 663 9.62 -22.19 2.40
CA PHE A 663 10.64 -21.30 1.84
C PHE A 663 11.11 -21.75 0.44
N ASP A 664 11.22 -23.05 0.21
CA ASP A 664 11.63 -23.59 -1.10
C ASP A 664 10.57 -23.33 -2.18
N ASP A 665 9.28 -23.52 -1.89
CA ASP A 665 8.23 -23.58 -2.90
C ASP A 665 7.23 -22.42 -2.86
N GLN A 666 7.13 -21.61 -1.79
CA GLN A 666 6.11 -20.56 -1.67
C GLN A 666 6.69 -19.16 -1.50
N VAL A 667 7.74 -19.00 -0.68
CA VAL A 667 8.32 -17.68 -0.40
C VAL A 667 9.22 -17.25 -1.56
N HIS A 668 8.86 -16.11 -2.17
CA HIS A 668 9.67 -15.48 -3.21
C HIS A 668 10.89 -14.76 -2.61
N ASP A 669 11.83 -14.37 -3.46
CA ASP A 669 12.97 -13.52 -3.13
C ASP A 669 12.83 -12.20 -3.89
N SER A 670 12.18 -11.23 -3.28
CA SER A 670 11.92 -9.93 -3.89
C SER A 670 13.20 -9.16 -4.21
N ARG A 671 14.31 -9.45 -3.51
CA ARG A 671 15.62 -8.84 -3.72
C ARG A 671 16.36 -9.41 -4.93
N ALA A 672 16.06 -10.65 -5.32
CA ALA A 672 16.61 -11.24 -6.54
C ALA A 672 16.07 -10.53 -7.80
N TRP A 673 14.79 -10.18 -7.79
CA TRP A 673 14.09 -9.61 -8.94
C TRP A 673 14.19 -8.08 -9.04
N PHE A 674 13.93 -7.36 -7.94
CA PHE A 674 13.51 -5.96 -7.96
C PHE A 674 14.29 -5.06 -8.93
N MET A 675 13.63 -4.73 -10.05
CA MET A 675 14.08 -3.80 -11.10
C MET A 675 15.49 -4.07 -11.66
N HIS A 676 16.03 -5.27 -11.46
CA HIS A 676 17.41 -5.63 -11.83
C HIS A 676 17.74 -5.32 -13.30
N ALA A 677 16.79 -5.58 -14.19
CA ALA A 677 16.97 -5.39 -15.62
C ALA A 677 16.95 -3.92 -16.05
N ALA A 678 16.02 -3.12 -15.50
CA ALA A 678 15.93 -1.70 -15.77
C ALA A 678 17.13 -0.91 -15.23
N LEU A 679 17.81 -1.48 -14.22
CA LEU A 679 18.76 -0.75 -13.39
C LEU A 679 20.20 -1.28 -13.50
N GLY A 680 20.42 -2.44 -14.12
CA GLY A 680 21.73 -3.04 -14.35
C GLY A 680 22.48 -3.49 -13.09
N THR A 681 21.90 -3.34 -11.90
CA THR A 681 22.45 -3.78 -10.61
C THR A 681 21.32 -4.03 -9.59
N ARG A 682 21.56 -4.92 -8.62
CA ARG A 682 20.76 -5.04 -7.38
C ARG A 682 21.13 -3.89 -6.43
N GLU A 683 20.22 -3.49 -5.54
CA GLU A 683 20.38 -2.38 -4.57
C GLU A 683 21.79 -2.35 -3.95
N MET A 684 22.67 -1.45 -4.42
CA MET A 684 24.13 -1.50 -4.15
C MET A 684 24.49 -1.43 -2.66
N TRP A 685 23.67 -0.74 -1.87
CA TRP A 685 23.82 -0.55 -0.43
C TRP A 685 22.79 -1.37 0.38
N GLY A 686 21.89 -2.07 -0.30
CA GLY A 686 20.98 -3.04 0.29
C GLY A 686 21.68 -4.38 0.53
N GLY A 687 21.08 -5.23 1.36
CA GLY A 687 21.64 -6.52 1.68
C GLY A 687 20.68 -7.39 2.48
N TYR A 688 20.90 -8.70 2.46
CA TYR A 688 20.10 -9.65 3.26
C TYR A 688 20.38 -9.57 4.76
N PHE A 689 21.44 -8.90 5.19
CA PHE A 689 21.84 -8.77 6.59
C PHE A 689 21.49 -7.40 7.17
N ARG A 690 20.30 -6.91 6.84
CA ARG A 690 19.69 -5.70 7.42
C ARG A 690 18.23 -5.99 7.76
N TYR A 691 17.76 -5.46 8.88
CA TYR A 691 16.33 -5.49 9.19
C TYR A 691 15.56 -4.52 8.31
N ARG A 692 14.29 -4.82 8.06
CA ARG A 692 13.37 -3.92 7.37
C ARG A 692 13.25 -2.61 8.15
N MET A 693 13.20 -1.50 7.43
CA MET A 693 12.83 -0.22 8.03
C MET A 693 11.33 -0.20 8.30
N ILE A 694 10.94 0.30 9.47
CA ILE A 694 9.55 0.36 9.92
C ILE A 694 9.28 1.75 10.51
N TYR A 695 8.31 2.46 9.93
CA TYR A 695 7.79 3.73 10.40
C TYR A 695 6.58 3.52 11.33
N PHE A 696 6.49 4.35 12.37
CA PHE A 696 5.41 4.40 13.37
C PHE A 696 4.94 5.85 13.50
N SER A 697 4.10 6.29 12.56
CA SER A 697 3.79 7.72 12.38
C SER A 697 5.07 8.54 12.16
N ASP A 698 5.46 9.36 13.12
CA ASP A 698 6.61 10.27 13.08
C ASP A 698 7.94 9.60 13.49
N LYS A 699 7.89 8.35 13.92
CA LYS A 699 9.05 7.57 14.38
C LYS A 699 9.49 6.50 13.39
N CYS A 700 10.75 6.06 13.53
CA CYS A 700 11.32 4.94 12.77
C CYS A 700 12.10 4.00 13.69
N ASN A 701 12.07 2.70 13.41
CA ASN A 701 12.88 1.71 14.13
C ASN A 701 14.39 1.90 13.91
N LYS A 702 14.78 2.59 12.83
CA LYS A 702 16.16 2.95 12.49
C LYS A 702 16.42 4.43 12.71
N SER A 703 17.68 4.75 13.00
CA SER A 703 18.12 6.14 13.14
C SER A 703 18.41 6.74 11.75
N LEU A 704 17.83 7.89 11.45
CA LEU A 704 17.89 8.57 10.15
C LEU A 704 18.39 10.00 10.30
N SER A 705 19.17 10.48 9.34
CA SER A 705 19.62 11.88 9.25
C SER A 705 18.96 12.56 8.05
N PRO A 706 18.36 13.75 8.19
CA PRO A 706 17.72 14.44 7.07
C PRO A 706 18.76 14.98 6.07
N LEU A 707 18.52 14.78 4.77
CA LEU A 707 19.39 15.29 3.71
C LEU A 707 18.70 16.32 2.84
N VAL A 708 17.50 16.00 2.34
CA VAL A 708 16.65 16.92 1.59
C VAL A 708 15.25 16.89 2.19
N ILE A 709 14.65 18.05 2.48
CA ILE A 709 13.25 18.16 2.94
C ILE A 709 12.62 19.35 2.24
N ALA A 710 11.44 19.16 1.63
CA ALA A 710 10.69 20.18 0.90
C ALA A 710 11.52 20.89 -0.20
N GLY A 711 12.47 20.18 -0.81
CA GLY A 711 13.40 20.73 -1.79
C GLY A 711 14.57 21.54 -1.22
N ASP A 712 14.65 21.69 0.10
CA ASP A 712 15.80 22.28 0.79
C ASP A 712 16.85 21.22 1.10
N LEU A 713 18.11 21.52 0.78
CA LEU A 713 19.26 20.72 1.19
C LEU A 713 19.66 21.10 2.63
N ILE A 714 19.52 20.15 3.56
CA ILE A 714 19.61 20.45 5.00
C ILE A 714 21.05 20.74 5.43
N GLY A 715 21.26 21.90 6.04
CA GLY A 715 22.56 22.36 6.52
C GLY A 715 23.52 22.86 5.42
N PHE A 716 23.08 23.04 4.18
CA PHE A 716 23.89 23.58 3.07
C PHE A 716 23.17 24.77 2.40
N ALA A 717 23.92 25.62 1.69
CA ALA A 717 23.33 26.71 0.93
C ALA A 717 22.46 26.20 -0.25
N THR A 718 21.28 26.78 -0.45
CA THR A 718 20.34 26.42 -1.53
C THR A 718 20.92 26.78 -2.92
N LEU A 719 20.90 25.85 -3.87
CA LEU A 719 21.43 26.03 -5.23
C LEU A 719 20.34 25.94 -6.31
N THR A 720 20.47 26.75 -7.36
CA THR A 720 19.53 26.82 -8.48
C THR A 720 19.82 25.82 -9.62
N THR A 721 20.98 25.16 -9.58
CA THR A 721 21.60 24.40 -10.69
C THR A 721 21.54 22.87 -10.52
N GLY A 722 20.94 22.38 -9.44
CA GLY A 722 20.96 20.96 -9.04
C GLY A 722 22.24 20.59 -8.28
N VAL A 723 22.24 19.43 -7.61
CA VAL A 723 23.35 19.00 -6.72
C VAL A 723 23.81 17.59 -7.02
N VAL A 724 25.09 17.32 -6.78
CA VAL A 724 25.65 15.98 -6.75
C VAL A 724 25.96 15.63 -5.30
N LEU A 725 25.33 14.57 -4.81
CA LEU A 725 25.57 14.03 -3.48
C LEU A 725 26.66 12.96 -3.61
N SER A 726 27.82 13.23 -3.02
CA SER A 726 28.98 12.36 -3.00
C SER A 726 29.12 11.74 -1.61
N PHE A 727 29.11 10.41 -1.54
CA PHE A 727 29.14 9.70 -0.27
C PHE A 727 30.54 9.11 -0.06
N ARG A 728 31.19 9.51 1.05
CA ARG A 728 32.51 9.05 1.44
C ARG A 728 32.45 8.34 2.78
N GLN A 729 33.11 7.20 2.88
CA GLN A 729 33.24 6.49 4.14
C GLN A 729 34.54 6.90 4.85
N LYS A 730 34.47 7.31 6.12
CA LYS A 730 35.67 7.67 6.91
C LYS A 730 35.99 6.59 7.93
N SER A 731 37.21 6.07 7.92
CA SER A 731 37.68 5.13 8.95
C SER A 731 37.99 5.89 10.24
N LEU A 732 37.31 5.59 11.35
CA LEU A 732 37.71 6.09 12.67
C LEU A 732 38.87 5.23 13.18
N THR A 733 40.10 5.70 12.98
CA THR A 733 41.29 5.12 13.61
C THR A 733 41.63 5.87 14.89
N GLY A 734 41.39 5.28 16.06
CA GLY A 734 41.84 5.83 17.34
C GLY A 734 41.50 4.95 18.55
N LYS A 735 42.54 4.64 19.35
CA LYS A 735 42.71 4.10 20.74
C LYS A 735 41.57 3.41 21.55
N LEU A 736 40.34 3.27 21.05
CA LEU A 736 39.26 2.45 21.63
C LEU A 736 39.14 1.06 21.01
N ALA A 737 40.10 0.67 20.15
CA ALA A 737 40.19 -0.64 19.50
C ALA A 737 40.61 -1.80 20.44
N GLY A 738 40.47 -1.63 21.76
CA GLY A 738 40.97 -2.59 22.75
C GLY A 738 40.07 -3.79 23.02
N LEU A 739 38.82 -3.81 22.53
CA LEU A 739 37.84 -4.86 22.86
C LEU A 739 37.00 -5.35 21.66
N ALA A 740 37.24 -4.85 20.45
CA ALA A 740 36.50 -5.27 19.26
C ALA A 740 37.41 -6.07 18.32
N ALA A 741 37.29 -7.40 18.34
CA ALA A 741 37.86 -8.24 17.31
C ALA A 741 37.19 -7.89 15.96
N THR A 742 38.00 -7.28 15.08
CA THR A 742 37.77 -7.02 13.64
C THR A 742 36.47 -6.28 13.26
N GLY A 743 36.54 -4.95 13.26
CA GLY A 743 35.60 -4.08 12.56
C GLY A 743 35.90 -2.61 12.84
N ALA A 744 36.48 -1.89 11.88
CA ALA A 744 36.66 -0.45 12.00
C ALA A 744 35.27 0.22 12.00
N VAL A 745 34.92 0.96 13.06
CA VAL A 745 33.76 1.84 13.05
C VAL A 745 34.02 2.91 11.99
N ARG A 746 33.11 3.04 11.01
CA ARG A 746 33.24 4.01 9.92
C ARG A 746 31.95 4.78 9.78
N SER A 747 32.04 6.11 9.75
CA SER A 747 30.89 6.98 9.50
C SER A 747 30.78 7.31 8.01
N LEU A 748 29.55 7.46 7.53
CA LEU A 748 29.25 7.98 6.19
C LEU A 748 29.26 9.51 6.23
N GLN A 749 30.11 10.14 5.44
CA GLN A 749 30.12 11.57 5.22
C GLN A 749 29.48 11.89 3.88
N VAL A 750 28.50 12.79 3.90
CA VAL A 750 27.89 13.35 2.68
C VAL A 750 28.62 14.63 2.31
N GLU A 751 29.21 14.65 1.13
CA GLU A 751 29.75 15.84 0.48
C GLU A 751 28.76 16.28 -0.60
N VAL A 752 28.33 17.53 -0.54
CA VAL A 752 27.43 18.10 -1.53
C VAL A 752 28.25 18.94 -2.49
N LEU A 753 28.13 18.67 -3.78
CA LEU A 753 28.82 19.39 -4.85
C LEU A 753 27.80 20.09 -5.76
N ASP A 754 28.14 21.27 -6.27
CA ASP A 754 27.37 21.89 -7.36
C ASP A 754 27.44 21.02 -8.62
N ARG A 755 26.31 20.81 -9.29
CA ARG A 755 26.23 19.91 -10.45
C ARG A 755 27.07 20.37 -11.64
N ILE A 756 27.18 21.68 -11.86
CA ILE A 756 27.88 22.28 -13.00
C ILE A 756 29.36 22.45 -12.68
N THR A 757 29.70 23.10 -11.57
CA THR A 757 31.10 23.41 -11.23
C THR A 757 31.83 22.24 -10.60
N ARG A 758 31.10 21.26 -10.04
CA ARG A 758 31.63 20.15 -9.23
C ARG A 758 32.40 20.60 -7.98
N GLU A 759 32.23 21.85 -7.56
CA GLU A 759 32.84 22.39 -6.33
C GLU A 759 31.96 22.11 -5.09
N PRO A 760 32.54 21.95 -3.89
CA PRO A 760 31.79 21.75 -2.66
C PRO A 760 30.86 22.92 -2.31
N VAL A 761 29.63 22.58 -1.95
CA VAL A 761 28.63 23.55 -1.47
C VAL A 761 28.96 23.90 -0.02
N PRO A 762 29.02 25.20 0.33
CA PRO A 762 29.36 25.62 1.69
C PRO A 762 28.29 25.17 2.68
N GLU A 763 28.76 24.60 3.79
CA GLU A 763 27.92 24.23 4.92
C GLU A 763 27.51 25.48 5.71
N LEU A 764 26.24 25.54 6.12
CA LEU A 764 25.71 26.66 6.89
C LEU A 764 26.07 26.49 8.39
N PRO A 765 26.24 27.59 9.15
CA PRO A 765 26.44 27.50 10.60
C PRO A 765 25.33 26.68 11.28
N GLY A 766 25.72 25.65 12.05
CA GLY A 766 24.77 24.72 12.69
C GLY A 766 24.21 23.63 11.78
N GLY A 767 24.69 23.50 10.53
CA GLY A 767 24.25 22.49 9.56
C GLY A 767 24.38 21.05 10.06
N GLU A 768 25.49 20.71 10.73
CA GLU A 768 25.69 19.39 11.34
C GLU A 768 24.61 19.03 12.37
N GLN A 769 24.18 19.99 13.21
CA GLN A 769 23.13 19.75 14.20
C GLN A 769 21.77 19.51 13.54
N GLN A 770 21.48 20.21 12.43
CA GLN A 770 20.26 19.98 11.65
C GLN A 770 20.24 18.60 10.98
N ARG A 771 21.41 18.00 10.75
CA ARG A 771 21.57 16.64 10.21
C ARG A 771 21.87 15.59 11.27
N ALA A 772 21.58 15.86 12.55
CA ALA A 772 21.74 14.86 13.59
C ALA A 772 20.86 13.64 13.32
N PHE A 773 21.41 12.44 13.54
CA PHE A 773 20.64 11.20 13.43
C PHE A 773 19.57 11.13 14.51
N THR A 774 18.35 10.76 14.11
CA THR A 774 17.18 10.66 14.98
C THR A 774 16.31 9.46 14.65
N ARG A 775 15.59 8.94 15.65
CA ARG A 775 14.51 7.96 15.46
C ARG A 775 13.13 8.60 15.30
N GLU A 776 13.08 9.93 15.22
CA GLU A 776 11.86 10.74 15.05
C GLU A 776 11.94 11.55 13.74
N PRO A 777 12.14 10.90 12.57
CA PRO A 777 12.32 11.60 11.30
C PRO A 777 11.11 12.47 10.90
N GLY A 778 9.89 12.07 11.27
CA GLY A 778 8.67 12.84 10.96
C GLY A 778 8.62 14.17 11.73
N VAL A 779 9.09 14.21 12.98
CA VAL A 779 9.19 15.45 13.77
C VAL A 779 10.11 16.45 13.08
N VAL A 780 11.25 15.98 12.56
CA VAL A 780 12.22 16.82 11.86
C VAL A 780 11.64 17.37 10.55
N VAL A 781 10.90 16.54 9.81
CA VAL A 781 10.18 16.96 8.59
C VAL A 781 9.15 18.03 8.90
N ALA A 782 8.29 17.80 9.88
CA ALA A 782 7.23 18.73 10.26
C ALA A 782 7.81 20.09 10.69
N GLN A 783 8.84 20.10 11.53
CA GLN A 783 9.54 21.31 11.96
C GLN A 783 10.14 22.07 10.77
N ARG A 784 10.78 21.35 9.83
CA ARG A 784 11.40 21.98 8.68
C ARG A 784 10.37 22.57 7.72
N LYS A 785 9.28 21.85 7.47
CA LYS A 785 8.15 22.36 6.65
C LYS A 785 7.53 23.60 7.25
N ALA A 786 7.30 23.64 8.56
CA ALA A 786 6.78 24.82 9.26
C ALA A 786 7.69 26.04 9.05
N LEU A 787 9.00 25.86 9.22
CA LEU A 787 9.99 26.93 8.99
C LEU A 787 9.97 27.43 7.54
N VAL A 788 9.91 26.51 6.56
CA VAL A 788 9.84 26.88 5.13
C VAL A 788 8.54 27.64 4.83
N ALA A 789 7.41 27.22 5.41
CA ALA A 789 6.12 27.89 5.26
C ALA A 789 6.16 29.33 5.81
N GLU A 790 6.72 29.54 7.00
CA GLU A 790 6.87 30.86 7.61
C GLU A 790 7.75 31.80 6.77
N GLN A 791 8.88 31.30 6.25
CA GLN A 791 9.76 32.08 5.37
C GLN A 791 9.06 32.48 4.08
N GLN A 792 8.22 31.60 3.52
CA GLN A 792 7.43 31.91 2.33
C GLN A 792 6.32 32.91 2.62
N LEU A 793 5.61 32.75 3.73
CA LEU A 793 4.60 33.74 4.15
C LEU A 793 5.24 35.12 4.30
N ALA A 794 6.42 35.20 4.93
CA ALA A 794 7.16 36.45 5.05
C ALA A 794 7.58 37.03 3.68
N ARG A 795 8.04 36.19 2.74
CA ARG A 795 8.37 36.64 1.36
C ARG A 795 7.14 37.11 0.60
N ALA A 796 6.02 36.39 0.70
CA ALA A 796 4.76 36.74 0.07
C ALA A 796 4.25 38.08 0.64
N GLN A 797 4.27 38.25 1.96
CA GLN A 797 3.94 39.50 2.63
C GLN A 797 4.86 40.66 2.21
N ALA A 798 6.18 40.41 2.07
CA ALA A 798 7.14 41.41 1.61
C ALA A 798 7.01 41.75 0.11
N ALA A 799 6.43 40.86 -0.69
CA ALA A 799 6.15 41.07 -2.11
C ALA A 799 4.83 41.82 -2.37
N ILE A 800 3.99 42.01 -1.34
CA ILE A 800 2.82 42.89 -1.42
C ILE A 800 3.33 44.33 -1.46
N PRO A 801 3.09 45.10 -2.55
CA PRO A 801 3.51 46.49 -2.62
C PRO A 801 2.85 47.31 -1.51
N ALA A 802 3.58 48.25 -0.90
CA ALA A 802 3.02 49.16 0.12
C ALA A 802 1.77 49.92 -0.35
N SER A 803 1.62 50.12 -1.67
CA SER A 803 0.45 50.74 -2.29
C SER A 803 -0.85 49.94 -2.13
N TRP A 804 -0.79 48.62 -1.94
CA TRP A 804 -1.99 47.79 -1.70
C TRP A 804 -2.60 48.05 -0.32
N LEU A 805 -1.78 48.41 0.67
CA LEU A 805 -2.25 48.79 2.01
C LEU A 805 -2.90 50.19 2.01
N GLU A 806 -2.44 51.10 1.15
CA GLU A 806 -3.05 52.42 0.94
C GLU A 806 -4.38 52.32 0.18
N ASP A 807 -4.49 51.42 -0.82
CA ASP A 807 -5.73 51.20 -1.57
C ASP A 807 -6.82 50.53 -0.70
N VAL A 808 -6.46 49.64 0.23
CA VAL A 808 -7.43 49.03 1.16
C VAL A 808 -7.90 50.03 2.23
N LEU A 809 -7.05 50.97 2.66
CA LEU A 809 -7.43 52.02 3.62
C LEU A 809 -8.22 53.17 2.99
N THR A 810 -8.13 53.38 1.67
CA THR A 810 -8.88 54.42 0.95
C THR A 810 -10.26 53.96 0.47
N VAL A 811 -10.54 52.64 0.41
CA VAL A 811 -11.87 52.10 0.08
C VAL A 811 -12.83 52.08 1.30
N THR A 812 -12.31 52.30 2.51
CA THR A 812 -13.13 52.42 3.74
C THR A 812 -13.24 53.85 4.30
N ALA A 813 -12.99 54.88 3.48
CA ALA A 813 -13.17 56.29 3.85
C ALA A 813 -14.38 56.93 3.16
#